data_AF-A0A177WR96-F1
#
_entry.id   AF-A0A177WR96-F1
#
_cell.length_a   1.000
_cell.length_b   1.000
_cell.length_c   1.000
_cell.angle_alpha   90.00
_cell.angle_beta   90.00
_cell.angle_gamma   90.00
#
_symmetry.space_group_name_H-M   'P 1'
#
loop_
_entity.id
_entity.type
_entity.pdbx_description
1 polymer ?
#
loop_
_entity_poly.entity_id
_entity_poly.type
_entity_poly.pdbx_seq_one_letter_code
_entity_poly.pdbx_strand_id
1 'polypeptide(L)'
;MASGTQAHHIAVDLQDKLNTVGDEDSTIIKAVTAGVGKLVSVKTQVDDIQGKVKMITDMASKVAGDNPILKQTIQIAQAVFNIGQTIPFVAPVFSILQIIVDVEVKAREADAKCSDLLERINFMVEHLTVIEAIKISFSTEHVIQRMETVLKSAATLIQTYRRQNTLARRLNTGNKDRFVGCCKSIETCSNDLMFSLQIQQTSQLDVLTRAIAIDEQDLAAEAFLKENGGISNIKNHPELVKKFAGEMKLSMDDSVMKDLNSNLTDLINQNSVEMESKLKKGMSEAVVDGLKSLASTLKEIEREELHGCVQCGQTYRESTNAAGSCSFHESQYTEYRGGHVCCGKTDTCKRSKHCSKHHNNYPYAAFFERSTAILGYVDTIDDFVNDEIVDFVEKKHNQSFRVGKLLRTSTGGIDLKEPHLLVCIGYPYSGSIGYHFEIYSSEEIQEIQSKLTDLSESRHIYKINSAPEAFVAGEWLVSTDGNIEGIKLIAKTTTIDDAVVQIVRFNPSTFERIGQVEHVTRGFISYKPSEPYEFPASQSVGNMVPQEPSRPVRTDFKTKCSSNDFPVILLVNSKPPLAANVDRTFMDRDNFTCTVAVFNKHNVPVTIMSASSEYRFIGQSTYKPCFDTVMSETKFPVTIAPRQSAEIQFVAHVPRSEADAAVTGVWWYKSIVARFKPLRIRFTIKDLEDNHASIVIDHVFSPYKKDKPYSNTIASIDFHDWETQRIQSVNVSKGTGDSFSISINDTSYNENELNCLVYKAKKLGITEYDLGNSRDFNDRCVFNSYALVDSVCQRVYGFKLTMTPHASVKEKLFASVLYVPCPDYGSLTVTRPRTYAVEKVVLPELDLIPEPDNVFDDTIDDTVEAPTTTSTVVSAGIAGGNSTVGIDGAAIGAAVGTALSERMSAIEDKLERTASALEDLVAILKHLVATTGNA
;
A
#
# COMPACT_ATOMS: atom_id res chain seq x y z
N MET A 1 -63.90 4.43 -38.02
CA MET A 1 -64.34 5.80 -37.66
C MET A 1 -65.41 5.85 -36.56
N ALA A 2 -65.97 4.73 -36.08
CA ALA A 2 -66.99 4.76 -35.01
C ALA A 2 -66.45 4.63 -33.56
N SER A 3 -65.16 4.36 -33.34
CA SER A 3 -64.60 4.16 -31.99
C SER A 3 -63.98 5.42 -31.35
N GLY A 4 -63.64 6.44 -32.15
CA GLY A 4 -63.03 7.70 -31.65
C GLY A 4 -64.03 8.63 -30.97
N THR A 5 -65.27 8.66 -31.48
CA THR A 5 -66.35 9.51 -30.94
C THR A 5 -66.83 9.01 -29.57
N GLN A 6 -66.73 7.71 -29.31
CA GLN A 6 -67.13 7.10 -28.03
C GLN A 6 -66.09 7.38 -26.93
N ALA A 7 -64.80 7.40 -27.27
CA ALA A 7 -63.71 7.75 -26.34
C ALA A 7 -63.74 9.24 -25.95
N HIS A 8 -64.10 10.13 -26.87
CA HIS A 8 -64.22 11.56 -26.57
C HIS A 8 -65.41 11.86 -25.65
N HIS A 9 -66.55 11.19 -25.85
CA HIS A 9 -67.70 11.29 -24.96
C HIS A 9 -67.41 10.78 -23.54
N ILE A 10 -66.65 9.68 -23.41
CA ILE A 10 -66.25 9.15 -22.10
C ILE A 10 -65.31 10.11 -21.37
N ALA A 11 -64.39 10.76 -22.09
CA ALA A 11 -63.46 11.73 -21.50
C ALA A 11 -64.17 13.01 -21.01
N VAL A 12 -65.18 13.49 -21.74
CA VAL A 12 -65.98 14.66 -21.33
C VAL A 12 -66.89 14.32 -20.14
N ASP A 13 -67.51 13.13 -20.13
CA ASP A 13 -68.37 12.68 -19.02
C ASP A 13 -67.57 12.43 -17.71
N LEU A 14 -66.30 12.01 -17.82
CA LEU A 14 -65.37 11.91 -16.69
C LEU A 14 -64.91 13.29 -16.18
N GLN A 15 -64.71 14.26 -17.07
CA GLN A 15 -64.32 15.62 -16.71
C GLN A 15 -65.43 16.37 -15.96
N ASP A 16 -66.69 16.18 -16.34
CA ASP A 16 -67.84 16.76 -15.64
C ASP A 16 -68.07 16.11 -14.26
N LYS A 17 -67.80 14.81 -14.11
CA LYS A 17 -67.82 14.13 -12.80
C LYS A 17 -66.67 14.57 -11.91
N LEU A 18 -65.51 14.93 -12.48
CA LEU A 18 -64.34 15.45 -11.77
C LEU A 18 -64.59 16.79 -11.07
N ASN A 19 -65.52 17.59 -11.56
CA ASN A 19 -65.85 18.89 -10.95
C ASN A 19 -66.78 18.78 -9.72
N THR A 20 -67.20 17.57 -9.32
CA THR A 20 -68.23 17.36 -8.28
C THR A 20 -67.82 16.46 -7.10
N VAL A 21 -66.57 15.97 -7.02
CA VAL A 21 -66.14 15.03 -5.96
C VAL A 21 -64.94 15.59 -5.16
N GLY A 22 -64.98 15.41 -3.84
CA GLY A 22 -64.03 15.96 -2.86
C GLY A 22 -62.61 15.37 -2.91
N ASP A 23 -61.70 16.05 -2.22
CA ASP A 23 -60.24 16.06 -2.43
C ASP A 23 -59.48 14.72 -2.38
N GLU A 24 -60.03 13.62 -1.85
CA GLU A 24 -59.29 12.35 -1.72
C GLU A 24 -59.36 11.44 -2.97
N ASP A 25 -60.42 11.52 -3.79
CA ASP A 25 -60.53 10.73 -5.05
C ASP A 25 -59.79 11.39 -6.25
N SER A 26 -59.34 12.63 -6.07
CA SER A 26 -58.61 13.45 -7.05
C SER A 26 -57.29 12.80 -7.50
N THR A 27 -56.61 12.08 -6.61
CA THR A 27 -55.24 11.58 -6.85
C THR A 27 -55.24 10.29 -7.66
N ILE A 28 -56.15 9.35 -7.39
CA ILE A 28 -56.27 8.09 -8.15
C ILE A 28 -56.78 8.39 -9.56
N ILE A 29 -57.74 9.31 -9.69
CA ILE A 29 -58.29 9.71 -11.00
C ILE A 29 -57.26 10.49 -11.81
N LYS A 30 -56.40 11.33 -11.20
CA LYS A 30 -55.25 11.94 -11.89
C LYS A 30 -54.22 10.92 -12.37
N ALA A 31 -53.94 9.87 -11.58
CA ALA A 31 -53.02 8.81 -11.97
C ALA A 31 -53.58 7.97 -13.14
N VAL A 32 -54.88 7.65 -13.13
CA VAL A 32 -55.55 6.93 -14.22
C VAL A 32 -55.66 7.82 -15.47
N THR A 33 -55.95 9.11 -15.33
CA THR A 33 -56.00 10.06 -16.45
C THR A 33 -54.62 10.28 -17.07
N ALA A 34 -53.55 10.30 -16.26
CA ALA A 34 -52.16 10.32 -16.73
C ALA A 34 -51.77 9.00 -17.42
N GLY A 35 -52.24 7.85 -16.91
CA GLY A 35 -52.04 6.53 -17.52
C GLY A 35 -52.76 6.37 -18.87
N VAL A 36 -54.01 6.84 -18.98
CA VAL A 36 -54.78 6.87 -20.22
C VAL A 36 -54.20 7.89 -21.20
N GLY A 37 -53.72 9.04 -20.72
CA GLY A 37 -52.98 10.01 -21.53
C GLY A 37 -51.67 9.43 -22.10
N LYS A 38 -50.93 8.64 -21.30
CA LYS A 38 -49.75 7.89 -21.75
C LYS A 38 -50.11 6.83 -22.80
N LEU A 39 -51.20 6.08 -22.61
CA LEU A 39 -51.66 5.05 -23.56
C LEU A 39 -52.17 5.63 -24.89
N VAL A 40 -52.87 6.77 -24.85
CA VAL A 40 -53.30 7.49 -26.05
C VAL A 40 -52.09 8.05 -26.78
N SER A 41 -51.13 8.67 -26.08
CA SER A 41 -49.87 9.19 -26.64
C SER A 41 -49.02 8.11 -27.33
N VAL A 42 -48.85 6.95 -26.69
CA VAL A 42 -48.12 5.81 -27.26
C VAL A 42 -48.86 5.26 -28.48
N LYS A 43 -50.18 5.22 -28.46
CA LYS A 43 -50.97 4.77 -29.61
C LYS A 43 -50.88 5.75 -30.79
N THR A 44 -50.89 7.07 -30.58
CA THR A 44 -50.64 8.05 -31.65
C THR A 44 -49.23 7.93 -32.23
N GLN A 45 -48.22 7.66 -31.41
CA GLN A 45 -46.84 7.44 -31.86
C GLN A 45 -46.70 6.14 -32.67
N VAL A 46 -47.37 5.06 -32.25
CA VAL A 46 -47.37 3.79 -32.99
C VAL A 46 -48.16 3.89 -34.30
N ASP A 47 -49.29 4.60 -34.32
CA ASP A 47 -50.08 4.83 -35.54
C ASP A 47 -49.35 5.74 -36.54
N ASP A 48 -48.53 6.70 -36.07
CA ASP A 48 -47.70 7.58 -36.92
C ASP A 48 -46.44 6.87 -37.47
N ILE A 49 -45.78 6.02 -36.66
CA ILE A 49 -44.69 5.15 -37.11
C ILE A 49 -45.22 4.12 -38.12
N GLN A 50 -46.39 3.53 -37.88
CA GLN A 50 -47.05 2.66 -38.85
C GLN A 50 -47.44 3.42 -40.12
N GLY A 51 -47.84 4.68 -40.04
CA GLY A 51 -48.08 5.55 -41.20
C GLY A 51 -46.84 5.79 -42.06
N LYS A 52 -45.69 6.06 -41.43
CA LYS A 52 -44.40 6.30 -42.10
C LYS A 52 -43.78 5.00 -42.66
N VAL A 53 -43.85 3.90 -41.91
CA VAL A 53 -43.44 2.56 -42.39
C VAL A 53 -44.33 2.11 -43.54
N LYS A 54 -45.64 2.38 -43.50
CA LYS A 54 -46.57 2.09 -44.59
C LYS A 54 -46.28 2.92 -45.84
N MET A 55 -45.86 4.18 -45.69
CA MET A 55 -45.42 5.03 -46.82
C MET A 55 -44.14 4.48 -47.48
N ILE A 56 -43.18 3.99 -46.69
CA ILE A 56 -41.95 3.35 -47.19
C ILE A 56 -42.25 2.00 -47.84
N THR A 57 -43.16 1.21 -47.26
CA THR A 57 -43.62 -0.07 -47.82
C THR A 57 -44.42 0.14 -49.11
N ASP A 58 -45.18 1.24 -49.21
CA ASP A 58 -45.88 1.67 -50.43
C ASP A 58 -44.93 2.22 -51.52
N MET A 59 -43.76 2.75 -51.15
CA MET A 59 -42.69 3.12 -52.10
C MET A 59 -41.97 1.88 -52.65
N ALA A 60 -41.65 0.91 -51.80
CA ALA A 60 -41.04 -0.36 -52.22
C ALA A 60 -41.97 -1.21 -53.10
N SER A 61 -43.29 -1.16 -52.86
CA SER A 61 -44.29 -1.90 -53.64
C SER A 61 -44.66 -1.24 -54.99
N LYS A 62 -44.35 0.05 -55.19
CA LYS A 62 -44.58 0.76 -56.46
C LYS A 62 -43.46 0.61 -57.51
N VAL A 63 -42.31 0.04 -57.15
CA VAL A 63 -41.20 -0.22 -58.10
C VAL A 63 -41.42 -1.56 -58.80
N ALA A 64 -42.42 -1.60 -59.69
CA ALA A 64 -42.50 -2.62 -60.74
C ALA A 64 -41.62 -2.18 -61.92
N GLY A 65 -40.30 -2.37 -61.78
CA GLY A 65 -39.31 -2.13 -62.84
C GLY A 65 -37.90 -2.56 -62.40
N ASP A 66 -37.18 -3.28 -63.25
CA ASP A 66 -35.89 -3.95 -62.99
C ASP A 66 -34.66 -3.01 -62.81
N ASN A 67 -34.78 -1.85 -62.15
CA ASN A 67 -33.62 -0.98 -61.86
C ASN A 67 -32.98 -1.31 -60.50
N PRO A 68 -31.83 -2.03 -60.45
CA PRO A 68 -31.18 -2.41 -59.18
C PRO A 68 -30.61 -1.22 -58.41
N ILE A 69 -30.17 -0.17 -59.11
CA ILE A 69 -29.57 1.03 -58.50
C ILE A 69 -30.59 1.77 -57.64
N LEU A 70 -31.82 1.93 -58.16
CA LEU A 70 -32.91 2.59 -57.44
C LEU A 70 -33.37 1.78 -56.22
N LYS A 71 -33.36 0.44 -56.31
CA LYS A 71 -33.63 -0.43 -55.15
C LYS A 71 -32.58 -0.26 -54.06
N GLN A 72 -31.29 -0.17 -54.44
CA GLN A 72 -30.21 0.13 -53.50
C GLN A 72 -30.39 1.51 -52.86
N THR A 73 -30.77 2.55 -53.62
CA THR A 73 -31.05 3.89 -53.07
C THR A 73 -32.16 3.86 -52.02
N ILE A 74 -33.23 3.09 -52.23
CA ILE A 74 -34.33 2.94 -51.26
C ILE A 74 -33.84 2.26 -49.97
N GLN A 75 -33.02 1.22 -50.09
CA GLN A 75 -32.44 0.54 -48.92
C GLN A 75 -31.49 1.45 -48.14
N ILE A 76 -30.63 2.19 -48.82
CA ILE A 76 -29.72 3.16 -48.20
C ILE A 76 -30.52 4.28 -47.53
N ALA A 77 -31.56 4.80 -48.17
CA ALA A 77 -32.44 5.81 -47.58
C ALA A 77 -33.08 5.30 -46.27
N GLN A 78 -33.50 4.03 -46.22
CA GLN A 78 -34.02 3.43 -44.98
C GLN A 78 -32.96 3.38 -43.86
N ALA A 79 -31.72 3.01 -44.19
CA ALA A 79 -30.64 2.98 -43.21
C ALA A 79 -30.34 4.39 -42.68
N VAL A 80 -30.22 5.37 -43.58
CA VAL A 80 -29.97 6.77 -43.22
C VAL A 80 -31.11 7.40 -42.43
N PHE A 81 -32.37 6.99 -42.68
CA PHE A 81 -33.51 7.43 -41.87
C PHE A 81 -33.34 7.05 -40.40
N ASN A 82 -32.99 5.79 -40.13
CA ASN A 82 -32.78 5.30 -38.77
C ASN A 82 -31.66 6.08 -38.09
N ILE A 83 -30.55 6.32 -38.80
CA ILE A 83 -29.43 7.13 -38.31
C ILE A 83 -29.90 8.56 -38.01
N GLY A 84 -30.67 9.17 -38.91
CA GLY A 84 -31.22 10.51 -38.76
C GLY A 84 -32.17 10.68 -37.57
N GLN A 85 -32.80 9.61 -37.08
CA GLN A 85 -33.58 9.65 -35.83
C GLN A 85 -32.70 9.82 -34.60
N THR A 86 -31.48 9.26 -34.64
CA THR A 86 -30.50 9.35 -33.54
C THR A 86 -29.57 10.55 -33.67
N ILE A 87 -29.27 10.99 -34.90
CA ILE A 87 -28.31 12.05 -35.22
C ILE A 87 -29.01 13.10 -36.10
N PRO A 88 -29.55 14.18 -35.49
CA PRO A 88 -30.49 15.09 -36.16
C PRO A 88 -29.94 15.79 -37.42
N PHE A 89 -28.64 16.09 -37.49
CA PHE A 89 -28.04 16.76 -38.65
C PHE A 89 -27.82 15.82 -39.86
N VAL A 90 -28.04 14.51 -39.72
CA VAL A 90 -28.04 13.54 -40.84
C VAL A 90 -29.42 13.45 -41.51
N ALA A 91 -30.50 13.78 -40.79
CA ALA A 91 -31.88 13.71 -41.30
C ALA A 91 -32.14 14.46 -42.63
N PRO A 92 -31.50 15.61 -42.95
CA PRO A 92 -31.65 16.26 -44.25
C PRO A 92 -31.24 15.37 -45.43
N VAL A 93 -30.22 14.52 -45.26
CA VAL A 93 -29.71 13.62 -46.31
C VAL A 93 -30.78 12.62 -46.73
N PHE A 94 -31.49 12.01 -45.77
CA PHE A 94 -32.60 11.12 -46.04
C PHE A 94 -33.71 11.80 -46.86
N SER A 95 -34.09 13.02 -46.44
CA SER A 95 -35.17 13.76 -47.11
C SER A 95 -34.83 14.09 -48.56
N ILE A 96 -33.56 14.41 -48.85
CA ILE A 96 -33.10 14.66 -50.22
C ILE A 96 -33.10 13.37 -51.06
N LEU A 97 -32.68 12.24 -50.49
CA LEU A 97 -32.73 10.94 -51.18
C LEU A 97 -34.16 10.53 -51.51
N GLN A 98 -35.12 10.79 -50.61
CA GLN A 98 -36.53 10.53 -50.87
C GLN A 98 -37.03 11.33 -52.08
N ILE A 99 -36.63 12.60 -52.21
CA ILE A 99 -36.98 13.44 -53.37
C ILE A 99 -36.38 12.86 -54.66
N ILE A 100 -35.11 12.42 -54.61
CA ILE A 100 -34.45 11.79 -55.76
C ILE A 100 -35.18 10.50 -56.17
N VAL A 101 -35.50 9.63 -55.21
CA VAL A 101 -36.26 8.40 -55.45
C VAL A 101 -37.62 8.71 -56.06
N ASP A 102 -38.36 9.67 -55.52
CA ASP A 102 -39.69 10.07 -56.04
C ASP A 102 -39.64 10.58 -57.47
N VAL A 103 -38.56 11.27 -57.86
CA VAL A 103 -38.35 11.74 -59.24
C VAL A 103 -38.02 10.58 -60.17
N GLU A 104 -37.14 9.68 -59.75
CA GLU A 104 -36.66 8.57 -60.57
C GLU A 104 -37.69 7.44 -60.72
N VAL A 105 -38.52 7.17 -59.71
CA VAL A 105 -39.68 6.26 -59.82
C VAL A 105 -40.70 6.76 -60.84
N LYS A 106 -40.85 8.08 -60.99
CA LYS A 106 -41.78 8.70 -61.96
C LYS A 106 -41.17 8.82 -63.37
N ALA A 107 -39.88 8.56 -63.55
CA ALA A 107 -39.22 8.66 -64.84
C ALA A 107 -39.69 7.52 -65.76
N ARG A 108 -40.06 7.87 -67.00
CA ARG A 108 -40.60 6.90 -67.98
C ARG A 108 -39.50 6.12 -68.74
N GLU A 109 -38.25 6.58 -68.69
CA GLU A 109 -37.11 6.02 -69.42
C GLU A 109 -35.86 5.93 -68.51
N ALA A 110 -35.09 4.83 -68.64
CA ALA A 110 -33.80 4.70 -67.99
C ALA A 110 -32.78 5.60 -68.69
N ASP A 111 -32.00 6.36 -67.92
CA ASP A 111 -30.99 7.29 -68.43
C ASP A 111 -29.65 7.00 -67.78
N ALA A 112 -28.60 6.84 -68.59
CA ALA A 112 -27.29 6.41 -68.12
C ALA A 112 -26.62 7.44 -67.21
N LYS A 113 -26.85 8.75 -67.42
CA LYS A 113 -26.25 9.81 -66.59
C LYS A 113 -26.93 9.92 -65.23
N CYS A 114 -28.25 9.83 -65.20
CA CYS A 114 -28.99 9.77 -63.93
C CYS A 114 -28.64 8.51 -63.15
N SER A 115 -28.49 7.36 -63.84
CA SER A 115 -28.11 6.10 -63.20
C SER A 115 -26.68 6.14 -62.64
N ASP A 116 -25.69 6.65 -63.40
CA ASP A 116 -24.31 6.85 -62.91
C ASP A 116 -24.27 7.84 -61.74
N LEU A 117 -25.00 8.94 -61.82
CA LEU A 117 -25.08 9.92 -60.73
C LEU A 117 -25.72 9.32 -59.47
N LEU A 118 -26.76 8.48 -59.61
CA LEU A 118 -27.38 7.76 -58.50
C LEU A 118 -26.44 6.74 -57.86
N GLU A 119 -25.67 5.98 -58.65
CA GLU A 119 -24.66 5.05 -58.11
C GLU A 119 -23.62 5.80 -57.27
N ARG A 120 -23.18 6.96 -57.73
CA ARG A 120 -22.22 7.83 -57.00
C ARG A 120 -22.83 8.40 -55.72
N ILE A 121 -24.11 8.77 -55.75
CA ILE A 121 -24.85 9.21 -54.57
C ILE A 121 -24.98 8.07 -53.57
N ASN A 122 -25.37 6.86 -54.02
CA ASN A 122 -25.48 5.67 -53.18
C ASN A 122 -24.13 5.39 -52.48
N PHE A 123 -23.03 5.39 -53.23
CA PHE A 123 -21.70 5.17 -52.69
C PHE A 123 -21.34 6.19 -51.59
N MET A 124 -21.52 7.48 -51.84
CA MET A 124 -21.22 8.53 -50.85
C MET A 124 -22.08 8.39 -49.59
N VAL A 125 -23.36 8.07 -49.74
CA VAL A 125 -24.33 7.97 -48.63
C VAL A 125 -24.15 6.69 -47.82
N GLU A 126 -23.77 5.58 -48.45
CA GLU A 126 -23.54 4.32 -47.77
C GLU A 126 -22.50 4.44 -46.64
N HIS A 127 -21.46 5.27 -46.82
CA HIS A 127 -20.47 5.56 -45.79
C HIS A 127 -21.04 6.24 -44.53
N LEU A 128 -22.21 6.89 -44.59
CA LEU A 128 -22.85 7.46 -43.39
C LEU A 128 -23.33 6.38 -42.43
N THR A 129 -23.53 5.14 -42.89
CA THR A 129 -23.92 4.01 -42.01
C THR A 129 -22.88 3.67 -40.95
N VAL A 130 -21.62 4.04 -41.19
CA VAL A 130 -20.51 3.84 -40.26
C VAL A 130 -20.59 4.75 -39.03
N ILE A 131 -21.36 5.85 -39.11
CA ILE A 131 -21.41 6.88 -38.07
C ILE A 131 -21.98 6.36 -36.75
N GLU A 132 -22.87 5.35 -36.78
CA GLU A 132 -23.44 4.75 -35.56
C GLU A 132 -22.38 4.15 -34.63
N ALA A 133 -21.24 3.73 -35.18
CA ALA A 133 -20.19 3.03 -34.43
C ALA A 133 -19.02 3.92 -33.99
N ILE A 134 -19.04 5.23 -34.28
CA ILE A 134 -17.91 6.14 -34.05
C ILE A 134 -18.31 7.42 -33.32
N LYS A 135 -17.33 8.03 -32.64
CA LYS A 135 -17.52 9.32 -31.98
C LYS A 135 -17.39 10.46 -33.00
N ILE A 136 -18.50 11.13 -33.29
CA ILE A 136 -18.57 12.20 -34.31
C ILE A 136 -17.68 13.37 -33.92
N SER A 137 -16.79 13.78 -34.83
CA SER A 137 -16.00 15.01 -34.69
C SER A 137 -16.67 16.20 -35.37
N PHE A 138 -16.32 17.42 -34.97
CA PHE A 138 -16.79 18.66 -35.62
C PHE A 138 -16.43 18.69 -37.12
N SER A 139 -15.27 18.13 -37.49
CA SER A 139 -14.85 18.01 -38.90
C SER A 139 -15.78 17.07 -39.69
N THR A 140 -16.20 15.95 -39.08
CA THR A 140 -17.14 15.00 -39.69
C THR A 140 -18.52 15.64 -39.89
N GLU A 141 -19.01 16.37 -38.89
CA GLU A 141 -20.28 17.11 -38.97
C GLU A 141 -20.26 18.14 -40.11
N HIS A 142 -19.18 18.92 -40.25
CA HIS A 142 -19.04 19.91 -41.32
C HIS A 142 -18.99 19.27 -42.72
N VAL A 143 -18.36 18.10 -42.86
CA VAL A 143 -18.35 17.35 -44.13
C VAL A 143 -19.75 16.84 -44.48
N ILE A 144 -20.54 16.40 -43.49
CA ILE A 144 -21.94 15.96 -43.70
C ILE A 144 -22.83 17.14 -44.10
N GLN A 145 -22.64 18.32 -43.52
CA GLN A 145 -23.36 19.53 -43.96
C GLN A 145 -22.99 19.94 -45.39
N ARG A 146 -21.73 19.77 -45.80
CA ARG A 146 -21.31 19.97 -47.20
C ARG A 146 -21.92 18.91 -48.12
N MET A 147 -22.01 17.66 -47.66
CA MET A 147 -22.69 16.57 -48.37
C MET A 147 -24.16 16.88 -48.62
N GLU A 148 -24.87 17.44 -47.63
CA GLU A 148 -26.24 17.93 -47.82
C GLU A 148 -26.33 18.93 -48.98
N THR A 149 -25.39 19.88 -49.04
CA THR A 149 -25.35 20.90 -50.10
C THR A 149 -25.13 20.27 -51.48
N VAL A 150 -24.17 19.33 -51.59
CA VAL A 150 -23.86 18.62 -52.84
C VAL A 150 -25.04 17.75 -53.29
N LEU A 151 -25.70 17.05 -52.35
CA LEU A 151 -26.88 16.23 -52.63
C LEU A 151 -28.07 17.07 -53.08
N LYS A 152 -28.31 18.26 -52.50
CA LYS A 152 -29.33 19.20 -52.98
C LYS A 152 -29.07 19.60 -54.43
N SER A 153 -27.82 19.93 -54.77
CA SER A 153 -27.44 20.26 -56.15
C SER A 153 -27.68 19.08 -57.09
N ALA A 154 -27.33 17.86 -56.69
CA ALA A 154 -27.55 16.66 -57.47
C ALA A 154 -29.05 16.34 -57.68
N ALA A 155 -29.85 16.40 -56.61
CA ALA A 155 -31.29 16.20 -56.66
C ALA A 155 -31.97 17.22 -57.58
N THR A 156 -31.54 18.49 -57.48
CA THR A 156 -32.06 19.58 -58.32
C THR A 156 -31.69 19.36 -59.78
N LEU A 157 -30.46 18.92 -60.06
CA LEU A 157 -30.01 18.59 -61.41
C LEU A 157 -30.82 17.44 -62.00
N ILE A 158 -30.99 16.33 -61.27
CA ILE A 158 -31.80 15.18 -61.68
C ILE A 158 -33.23 15.62 -61.96
N GLN A 159 -33.86 16.32 -61.02
CA GLN A 159 -35.25 16.78 -61.17
C GLN A 159 -35.43 17.70 -62.38
N THR A 160 -34.50 18.62 -62.60
CA THR A 160 -34.58 19.59 -63.71
C THR A 160 -34.32 18.91 -65.04
N TYR A 161 -33.33 18.01 -65.10
CA TYR A 161 -33.03 17.19 -66.27
C TYR A 161 -34.23 16.32 -66.65
N ARG A 162 -34.84 15.62 -65.68
CA ARG A 162 -36.02 14.77 -65.90
C ARG A 162 -37.28 15.55 -66.30
N ARG A 163 -37.36 16.86 -66.01
CA ARG A 163 -38.44 17.73 -66.50
C ARG A 163 -38.29 18.14 -67.96
N GLN A 164 -37.07 18.14 -68.52
CA GLN A 164 -36.86 18.40 -69.95
C GLN A 164 -37.34 17.22 -70.80
N ASN A 165 -37.88 17.50 -71.99
CA ASN A 165 -38.15 16.48 -73.00
C ASN A 165 -36.85 15.77 -73.45
N THR A 166 -36.91 14.47 -73.74
CA THR A 166 -35.79 13.60 -74.16
C THR A 166 -34.94 14.20 -75.28
N LEU A 167 -35.56 14.88 -76.25
CA LEU A 167 -34.84 15.53 -77.35
C LEU A 167 -34.06 16.78 -76.88
N ALA A 168 -34.65 17.58 -76.00
CA ALA A 168 -34.03 18.78 -75.44
C ALA A 168 -32.87 18.44 -74.49
N ARG A 169 -32.95 17.31 -73.78
CA ARG A 169 -31.87 16.82 -72.90
C ARG A 169 -30.57 16.57 -73.64
N ARG A 170 -30.67 15.98 -74.84
CA ARG A 170 -29.52 15.55 -75.68
C ARG A 170 -28.91 16.71 -76.45
N LEU A 171 -29.75 17.60 -76.99
CA LEU A 171 -29.30 18.76 -77.76
C LEU A 171 -28.71 19.88 -76.88
N ASN A 172 -28.96 19.88 -75.57
CA ASN A 172 -28.38 20.85 -74.65
C ASN A 172 -27.04 20.34 -74.08
N THR A 173 -25.94 20.67 -74.77
CA THR A 173 -24.57 20.24 -74.40
C THR A 173 -24.15 20.67 -73.00
N GLY A 174 -24.73 21.75 -72.46
CA GLY A 174 -24.48 22.19 -71.09
C GLY A 174 -24.92 21.18 -70.02
N ASN A 175 -25.80 20.22 -70.35
CA ASN A 175 -26.18 19.14 -69.43
C ASN A 175 -24.98 18.25 -69.11
N LYS A 176 -24.16 17.90 -70.11
CA LYS A 176 -22.99 17.03 -69.93
C LYS A 176 -22.00 17.64 -68.94
N ASP A 177 -21.62 18.91 -69.13
CA ASP A 177 -20.69 19.62 -68.24
C ASP A 177 -21.23 19.75 -66.81
N ARG A 178 -22.55 19.91 -66.64
CA ARG A 178 -23.20 20.00 -65.33
C ARG A 178 -23.21 18.65 -64.59
N PHE A 179 -23.49 17.55 -65.29
CA PHE A 179 -23.38 16.21 -64.72
C PHE A 179 -21.92 15.90 -64.35
N VAL A 180 -20.96 16.27 -65.21
CA VAL A 180 -19.52 16.12 -64.90
C VAL A 180 -19.12 16.93 -63.67
N GLY A 181 -19.56 18.19 -63.58
CA GLY A 181 -19.32 19.03 -62.41
C GLY A 181 -19.92 18.45 -61.13
N CYS A 182 -21.16 17.95 -61.20
CA CYS A 182 -21.85 17.34 -60.06
C CYS A 182 -21.17 16.03 -59.62
N CYS A 183 -20.78 15.15 -60.55
CA CYS A 183 -20.04 13.94 -60.26
C CYS A 183 -18.71 14.24 -59.55
N LYS A 184 -17.97 15.27 -59.99
CA LYS A 184 -16.72 15.72 -59.32
C LYS A 184 -16.98 16.25 -57.91
N SER A 185 -18.07 16.98 -57.70
CA SER A 185 -18.46 17.47 -56.37
C SER A 185 -18.81 16.32 -55.42
N ILE A 186 -19.51 15.29 -55.90
CA ILE A 186 -19.82 14.08 -55.13
C ILE A 186 -18.54 13.30 -54.83
N GLU A 187 -17.67 13.08 -55.81
CA GLU A 187 -16.36 12.42 -55.61
C GLU A 187 -15.52 13.14 -54.54
N THR A 188 -15.41 14.46 -54.64
CA THR A 188 -14.65 15.26 -53.67
C THR A 188 -15.25 15.14 -52.27
N CYS A 189 -16.57 15.26 -52.15
CA CYS A 189 -17.25 15.18 -50.86
C CYS A 189 -17.19 13.76 -50.26
N SER A 190 -17.28 12.73 -51.10
CA SER A 190 -17.14 11.33 -50.68
C SER A 190 -15.73 11.03 -50.17
N ASN A 191 -14.69 11.56 -50.83
CA ASN A 191 -13.31 11.43 -50.37
C ASN A 191 -13.08 12.17 -49.04
N ASP A 192 -13.59 13.39 -48.90
CA ASP A 192 -13.50 14.16 -47.65
C ASP A 192 -14.20 13.42 -46.49
N LEU A 193 -15.38 12.83 -46.75
CA LEU A 193 -16.11 12.03 -45.78
C LEU A 193 -15.33 10.78 -45.39
N MET A 194 -14.80 10.07 -46.38
CA MET A 194 -13.98 8.88 -46.18
C MET A 194 -12.73 9.18 -45.34
N PHE A 195 -11.98 10.24 -45.65
CA PHE A 195 -10.81 10.65 -44.85
C PHE A 195 -11.21 11.01 -43.42
N SER A 196 -12.32 11.75 -43.25
CA SER A 196 -12.79 12.10 -41.91
C SER A 196 -13.18 10.86 -41.09
N LEU A 197 -13.76 9.84 -41.72
CA LEU A 197 -14.17 8.60 -41.05
C LEU A 197 -12.98 7.65 -40.82
N GLN A 198 -12.04 7.53 -41.77
CA GLN A 198 -10.82 6.71 -41.65
C GLN A 198 -9.86 7.21 -40.57
N ILE A 199 -9.74 8.52 -40.33
CA ILE A 199 -8.93 9.02 -39.20
C ILE A 199 -9.42 8.44 -37.85
N GLN A 200 -10.70 8.04 -37.77
CA GLN A 200 -11.32 7.49 -36.58
C GLN A 200 -11.38 5.95 -36.57
N GLN A 201 -11.01 5.26 -37.66
CA GLN A 201 -11.09 3.80 -37.80
C GLN A 201 -9.82 3.18 -38.41
N THR A 202 -9.41 1.99 -37.96
CA THR A 202 -8.22 1.27 -38.48
C THR A 202 -8.48 0.47 -39.77
N SER A 203 -9.65 0.56 -40.38
CA SER A 203 -10.06 -0.19 -41.58
C SER A 203 -10.03 0.63 -42.87
N GLN A 204 -9.62 0.01 -43.99
CA GLN A 204 -9.67 0.63 -45.31
C GLN A 204 -11.13 0.78 -45.78
N LEU A 205 -11.50 1.98 -46.21
CA LEU A 205 -12.76 2.24 -46.94
C LEU A 205 -12.42 2.33 -48.44
N ASP A 206 -13.32 1.84 -49.30
CA ASP A 206 -13.14 1.84 -50.75
C ASP A 206 -13.14 3.26 -51.34
N VAL A 207 -12.38 3.48 -52.43
CA VAL A 207 -12.27 4.78 -53.11
C VAL A 207 -12.99 4.75 -54.46
N LEU A 208 -13.86 5.72 -54.71
CA LEU A 208 -14.55 5.86 -56.00
C LEU A 208 -13.56 6.37 -57.08
N THR A 209 -13.16 5.52 -58.02
CA THR A 209 -12.18 5.86 -59.09
C THR A 209 -12.74 5.68 -60.52
N ARG A 210 -14.07 5.60 -60.67
CA ARG A 210 -14.72 5.27 -61.95
C ARG A 210 -14.86 6.48 -62.89
N ALA A 211 -14.51 6.31 -64.16
CA ALA A 211 -14.75 7.31 -65.21
C ALA A 211 -16.26 7.51 -65.47
N ILE A 212 -16.66 8.76 -65.74
CA ILE A 212 -18.07 9.14 -65.99
C ILE A 212 -18.56 8.49 -67.28
N ALA A 213 -19.73 7.85 -67.24
CA ALA A 213 -20.32 7.20 -68.41
C ALA A 213 -20.64 8.23 -69.52
N ILE A 214 -20.25 7.90 -70.75
CA ILE A 214 -20.55 8.71 -71.94
C ILE A 214 -21.67 8.02 -72.71
N ASP A 215 -22.77 8.72 -72.95
CA ASP A 215 -23.88 8.23 -73.78
C ASP A 215 -23.56 8.43 -75.27
N GLU A 216 -23.68 7.36 -76.07
CA GLU A 216 -23.45 7.38 -77.52
C GLU A 216 -24.39 8.36 -78.25
N GLN A 217 -25.59 8.58 -77.72
CA GLN A 217 -26.60 9.48 -78.32
C GLN A 217 -26.29 10.96 -78.04
N ASP A 218 -25.54 11.26 -76.98
CA ASP A 218 -25.01 12.60 -76.74
C ASP A 218 -23.79 12.91 -77.61
N LEU A 219 -22.95 11.90 -77.89
CA LEU A 219 -21.88 12.03 -78.88
C LEU A 219 -22.44 12.32 -80.28
N ALA A 220 -23.54 11.65 -80.65
CA ALA A 220 -24.27 11.93 -81.88
C ALA A 220 -24.89 13.34 -81.89
N ALA A 221 -25.43 13.81 -80.76
CA ALA A 221 -25.95 15.17 -80.62
C ALA A 221 -24.84 16.23 -80.73
N GLU A 222 -23.68 16.00 -80.11
CA GLU A 222 -22.51 16.88 -80.21
C GLU A 222 -21.97 16.96 -81.65
N ALA A 223 -21.89 15.83 -82.35
CA ALA A 223 -21.52 15.79 -83.77
C ALA A 223 -22.52 16.56 -84.64
N PHE A 224 -23.82 16.33 -84.42
CA PHE A 224 -24.90 17.04 -85.13
C PHE A 224 -24.87 18.55 -84.87
N LEU A 225 -24.64 18.98 -83.64
CA LEU A 225 -24.48 20.39 -83.27
C LEU A 225 -23.26 21.02 -83.94
N LYS A 226 -22.15 20.30 -84.01
CA LYS A 226 -20.91 20.78 -84.65
C LYS A 226 -21.07 20.93 -86.17
N GLU A 227 -21.79 20.02 -86.81
CA GLU A 227 -22.08 20.08 -88.25
C GLU A 227 -23.10 21.17 -88.63
N ASN A 228 -24.01 21.52 -87.72
CA ASN A 228 -25.13 22.44 -88.00
C ASN A 228 -24.98 23.82 -87.33
N GLY A 229 -23.77 24.25 -86.94
CA GLY A 229 -23.48 25.62 -86.49
C GLY A 229 -23.75 25.91 -85.00
N GLY A 230 -23.84 24.87 -84.17
CA GLY A 230 -23.99 24.98 -82.71
C GLY A 230 -25.43 25.16 -82.23
N ILE A 231 -25.61 25.12 -80.91
CA ILE A 231 -26.95 25.10 -80.28
C ILE A 231 -27.78 26.35 -80.58
N SER A 232 -27.13 27.51 -80.73
CA SER A 232 -27.80 28.78 -81.06
C SER A 232 -28.45 28.75 -82.44
N ASN A 233 -27.86 28.04 -83.41
CA ASN A 233 -28.43 27.91 -84.75
C ASN A 233 -29.64 26.95 -84.75
N ILE A 234 -29.56 25.86 -83.98
CA ILE A 234 -30.64 24.88 -83.84
C ILE A 234 -31.86 25.48 -83.13
N LYS A 235 -31.66 26.34 -82.11
CA LYS A 235 -32.78 27.02 -81.41
C LYS A 235 -33.63 27.91 -82.33
N ASN A 236 -33.03 28.46 -83.38
CA ASN A 236 -33.69 29.38 -84.31
C ASN A 236 -34.31 28.68 -85.52
N HIS A 237 -34.08 27.38 -85.72
CA HIS A 237 -34.56 26.61 -86.87
C HIS A 237 -35.22 25.29 -86.42
N PRO A 238 -36.54 25.27 -86.16
CA PRO A 238 -37.28 24.07 -85.72
C PRO A 238 -37.16 22.87 -86.67
N GLU A 239 -36.87 23.11 -87.95
CA GLU A 239 -36.64 22.07 -88.96
C GLU A 239 -35.37 21.24 -88.67
N LEU A 240 -34.32 21.83 -88.10
CA LEU A 240 -33.11 21.09 -87.72
C LEU A 240 -33.36 20.16 -86.53
N VAL A 241 -34.25 20.56 -85.62
CA VAL A 241 -34.69 19.76 -84.48
C VAL A 241 -35.51 18.54 -84.96
N LYS A 242 -36.38 18.72 -85.97
CA LYS A 242 -37.10 17.63 -86.63
C LYS A 242 -36.17 16.63 -87.32
N LYS A 243 -35.12 17.13 -87.98
CA LYS A 243 -34.13 16.28 -88.66
C LYS A 243 -33.39 15.39 -87.67
N PHE A 244 -32.92 15.96 -86.55
CA PHE A 244 -32.27 15.20 -85.48
C PHE A 244 -33.21 14.18 -84.82
N ALA A 245 -34.47 14.56 -84.57
CA ALA A 245 -35.49 13.66 -84.03
C ALA A 245 -35.74 12.46 -84.94
N GLY A 246 -35.80 12.67 -86.26
CA GLY A 246 -35.90 11.60 -87.25
C GLY A 246 -34.68 10.67 -87.27
N GLU A 247 -33.47 11.23 -87.25
CA GLU A 247 -32.21 10.45 -87.22
C GLU A 247 -32.10 9.57 -85.97
N MET A 248 -32.54 10.08 -84.81
CA MET A 248 -32.48 9.39 -83.52
C MET A 248 -33.74 8.56 -83.19
N LYS A 249 -34.73 8.50 -84.09
CA LYS A 249 -36.03 7.82 -83.89
C LYS A 249 -36.78 8.30 -82.64
N LEU A 250 -36.72 9.59 -82.34
CA LEU A 250 -37.42 10.23 -81.21
C LEU A 250 -38.67 10.97 -81.69
N SER A 251 -39.73 10.97 -80.88
CA SER A 251 -40.96 11.72 -81.16
C SER A 251 -40.80 13.20 -80.83
N MET A 252 -41.25 14.09 -81.72
CA MET A 252 -41.31 15.53 -81.45
C MET A 252 -42.72 15.92 -80.99
N ASP A 253 -42.81 16.64 -79.87
CA ASP A 253 -44.02 17.34 -79.44
C ASP A 253 -43.80 18.86 -79.39
N ASP A 254 -44.87 19.63 -79.23
CA ASP A 254 -44.83 21.11 -79.22
C ASP A 254 -44.09 21.70 -78.01
N SER A 255 -43.73 20.88 -77.00
CA SER A 255 -43.02 21.31 -75.80
C SER A 255 -41.50 21.34 -75.96
N VAL A 256 -40.95 20.60 -76.95
CA VAL A 256 -39.51 20.47 -77.20
C VAL A 256 -38.83 21.83 -77.44
N MET A 257 -39.44 22.71 -78.25
CA MET A 257 -38.86 24.03 -78.54
C MET A 257 -38.93 24.98 -77.34
N LYS A 258 -39.94 24.81 -76.48
CA LYS A 258 -40.05 25.57 -75.23
C LYS A 258 -38.97 25.16 -74.24
N ASP A 259 -38.70 23.86 -74.13
CA ASP A 259 -37.67 23.31 -73.25
C ASP A 259 -36.25 23.67 -73.72
N LEU A 260 -35.98 23.67 -75.03
CA LEU A 260 -34.70 24.12 -75.61
C LEU A 260 -34.40 25.60 -75.35
N ASN A 261 -35.46 26.44 -75.32
CA ASN A 261 -35.35 27.87 -75.07
C ASN A 261 -35.39 28.23 -73.58
N SER A 262 -35.67 27.27 -72.70
CA SER A 262 -35.64 27.50 -71.25
C SER A 262 -34.19 27.70 -70.76
N ASN A 263 -33.97 28.74 -69.94
CA ASN A 263 -32.70 28.92 -69.25
C ASN A 263 -32.62 27.94 -68.10
N LEU A 264 -31.85 26.87 -68.29
CA LEU A 264 -31.72 25.80 -67.32
C LEU A 264 -31.18 26.26 -65.96
N THR A 265 -30.41 27.35 -65.93
CA THR A 265 -29.89 27.93 -64.68
C THR A 265 -31.01 28.54 -63.83
N ASP A 266 -31.99 29.18 -64.45
CA ASP A 266 -33.13 29.78 -63.74
C ASP A 266 -34.08 28.71 -63.20
N LEU A 267 -34.25 27.61 -63.95
CA LEU A 267 -35.02 26.45 -63.51
C LEU A 267 -34.35 25.70 -62.35
N ILE A 268 -33.02 25.58 -62.35
CA ILE A 268 -32.27 25.01 -61.24
C ILE A 268 -32.44 25.88 -59.99
N ASN A 269 -32.34 27.20 -60.11
CA ASN A 269 -32.51 28.11 -58.98
C ASN A 269 -33.94 28.06 -58.40
N GLN A 270 -34.97 28.02 -59.26
CA GLN A 270 -36.37 27.87 -58.83
C GLN A 270 -36.62 26.53 -58.15
N ASN A 271 -36.11 25.42 -58.71
CA ASN A 271 -36.24 24.10 -58.10
C ASN A 271 -35.47 23.99 -56.78
N SER A 272 -34.30 24.64 -56.67
CA SER A 272 -33.54 24.70 -55.42
C SER A 272 -34.33 25.38 -54.30
N VAL A 273 -35.02 26.49 -54.60
CA VAL A 273 -35.88 27.19 -53.63
C VAL A 273 -37.12 26.35 -53.25
N GLU A 274 -37.76 25.71 -54.23
CA GLU A 274 -38.90 24.80 -53.98
C GLU A 274 -38.46 23.61 -53.10
N MET A 275 -37.27 23.06 -53.36
CA MET A 275 -36.68 21.96 -52.60
C MET A 275 -36.35 22.38 -51.17
N GLU A 276 -35.77 23.56 -50.96
CA GLU A 276 -35.48 24.08 -49.63
C GLU A 276 -36.75 24.31 -48.80
N SER A 277 -37.84 24.74 -49.45
CA SER A 277 -39.16 24.86 -48.81
C SER A 277 -39.73 23.49 -48.39
N LYS A 278 -39.63 22.46 -49.24
CA LYS A 278 -40.04 21.09 -48.91
C LYS A 278 -39.22 20.50 -47.76
N LEU A 279 -37.92 20.74 -47.75
CA LEU A 279 -37.02 20.30 -46.67
C LEU A 279 -37.34 20.98 -45.34
N LYS A 280 -37.54 22.31 -45.33
CA LYS A 280 -37.91 23.03 -44.10
C LYS A 280 -39.22 22.51 -43.50
N LYS A 281 -40.21 22.17 -44.33
CA LYS A 281 -41.49 21.62 -43.88
C LYS A 281 -41.38 20.19 -43.31
N GLY A 282 -40.59 19.32 -43.94
CA GLY A 282 -40.34 17.96 -43.43
C GLY A 282 -39.45 17.90 -42.17
N MET A 283 -38.49 18.82 -42.06
CA MET A 283 -37.59 18.91 -40.90
C MET A 283 -38.30 19.38 -39.62
N SER A 284 -39.22 20.33 -39.73
CA SER A 284 -39.94 20.86 -38.55
C SER A 284 -40.80 19.84 -37.83
N GLU A 285 -41.30 18.80 -38.52
CA GLU A 285 -42.11 17.74 -37.90
C GLU A 285 -41.21 16.62 -37.33
N ALA A 286 -40.19 16.16 -38.07
CA ALA A 286 -39.33 15.07 -37.61
C ALA A 286 -38.37 15.46 -36.48
N VAL A 287 -37.81 16.68 -36.51
CA VAL A 287 -36.84 17.15 -35.51
C VAL A 287 -37.53 17.53 -34.19
N VAL A 288 -38.73 18.11 -34.24
CA VAL A 288 -39.48 18.52 -33.04
C VAL A 288 -39.99 17.31 -32.26
N ASP A 289 -40.45 16.27 -32.95
CA ASP A 289 -40.92 15.04 -32.29
C ASP A 289 -39.76 14.18 -31.77
N GLY A 290 -38.64 14.10 -32.50
CA GLY A 290 -37.41 13.46 -32.02
C GLY A 290 -36.83 14.15 -30.79
N LEU A 291 -36.76 15.49 -30.79
CA LEU A 291 -36.27 16.27 -29.64
C LEU A 291 -37.23 16.25 -28.46
N LYS A 292 -38.55 16.25 -28.67
CA LYS A 292 -39.53 16.12 -27.57
C LYS A 292 -39.51 14.73 -26.95
N SER A 293 -39.38 13.68 -27.77
CA SER A 293 -39.21 12.32 -27.28
C SER A 293 -37.94 12.22 -26.46
N LEU A 294 -36.78 12.61 -27.02
CA LEU A 294 -35.48 12.57 -26.34
C LEU A 294 -35.45 13.44 -25.07
N ALA A 295 -36.04 14.63 -25.09
CA ALA A 295 -36.12 15.50 -23.90
C ALA A 295 -37.05 14.93 -22.82
N SER A 296 -38.09 14.17 -23.20
CA SER A 296 -38.95 13.47 -22.24
C SER A 296 -38.26 12.25 -21.63
N THR A 297 -37.52 11.45 -22.43
CA THR A 297 -36.71 10.36 -21.90
C THR A 297 -35.56 10.87 -21.06
N LEU A 298 -34.87 11.95 -21.46
CA LEU A 298 -33.82 12.57 -20.65
C LEU A 298 -34.36 13.13 -19.34
N LYS A 299 -35.55 13.76 -19.34
CA LYS A 299 -36.20 14.20 -18.10
C LYS A 299 -36.67 13.04 -17.21
N GLU A 300 -37.13 11.92 -17.79
CA GLU A 300 -37.50 10.73 -17.02
C GLU A 300 -36.25 10.02 -16.46
N ILE A 301 -35.15 9.95 -17.21
CA ILE A 301 -33.85 9.43 -16.76
C ILE A 301 -33.23 10.34 -15.70
N GLU A 302 -33.32 11.67 -15.83
CA GLU A 302 -32.83 12.62 -14.83
C GLU A 302 -33.61 12.53 -13.51
N ARG A 303 -34.92 12.23 -13.58
CA ARG A 303 -35.80 12.03 -12.42
C ARG A 303 -35.65 10.68 -11.74
N GLU A 304 -35.02 9.71 -12.39
CA GLU A 304 -34.76 8.41 -11.78
C GLU A 304 -33.82 8.59 -10.58
N GLU A 305 -33.88 7.69 -9.60
CA GLU A 305 -32.94 7.74 -8.48
C GLU A 305 -31.55 7.25 -8.93
N LEU A 306 -30.50 7.92 -8.44
CA LEU A 306 -29.13 7.48 -8.61
C LEU A 306 -28.82 6.45 -7.52
N HIS A 307 -28.61 5.20 -7.90
CA HIS A 307 -28.20 4.15 -6.99
C HIS A 307 -26.67 4.03 -6.98
N GLY A 308 -26.10 3.68 -5.82
CA GLY A 308 -24.69 3.29 -5.73
C GLY A 308 -24.53 1.79 -5.97
N CYS A 309 -23.67 1.38 -6.90
CA CYS A 309 -23.37 -0.02 -7.09
C CYS A 309 -22.52 -0.53 -5.95
N VAL A 310 -23.04 -1.47 -5.18
CA VAL A 310 -22.31 -2.06 -4.07
C VAL A 310 -21.11 -2.89 -4.53
N GLN A 311 -21.09 -3.36 -5.78
CA GLN A 311 -20.07 -4.28 -6.33
C GLN A 311 -18.80 -3.59 -6.83
N CYS A 312 -18.96 -2.46 -7.51
CA CYS A 312 -17.85 -1.70 -8.10
C CYS A 312 -17.78 -0.23 -7.63
N GLY A 313 -18.68 0.19 -6.73
CA GLY A 313 -18.72 1.56 -6.20
C GLY A 313 -19.27 2.62 -7.17
N GLN A 314 -19.51 2.28 -8.44
CA GLN A 314 -20.01 3.22 -9.45
C GLN A 314 -21.49 3.55 -9.25
N THR A 315 -21.89 4.79 -9.51
CA THR A 315 -23.30 5.16 -9.52
C THR A 315 -23.99 4.73 -10.81
N TYR A 316 -25.23 4.30 -10.70
CA TYR A 316 -26.01 3.79 -11.83
C TYR A 316 -27.50 4.11 -11.67
N ARG A 317 -28.24 4.01 -12.78
CA ARG A 317 -29.70 4.12 -12.82
C ARG A 317 -30.25 2.79 -13.34
N GLU A 318 -31.43 2.35 -12.90
CA GLU A 318 -31.94 1.04 -13.34
C GLU A 318 -32.23 1.00 -14.84
N SER A 319 -32.66 2.13 -15.43
CA SER A 319 -32.84 2.27 -16.87
C SER A 319 -31.55 2.08 -17.69
N THR A 320 -30.37 2.35 -17.10
CA THR A 320 -29.06 2.21 -17.75
C THR A 320 -28.30 0.96 -17.29
N ASN A 321 -28.92 0.14 -16.42
CA ASN A 321 -28.31 -1.02 -15.80
C ASN A 321 -28.40 -2.29 -16.67
N ALA A 322 -27.62 -2.31 -17.75
CA ALA A 322 -27.54 -3.43 -18.68
C ALA A 322 -26.63 -4.56 -18.19
N ALA A 323 -26.82 -5.76 -18.73
CA ALA A 323 -25.92 -6.88 -18.48
C ALA A 323 -24.52 -6.54 -18.99
N GLY A 324 -23.58 -6.38 -18.06
CA GLY A 324 -22.20 -6.03 -18.31
C GLY A 324 -21.78 -4.61 -17.93
N SER A 325 -22.72 -3.79 -17.42
CA SER A 325 -22.46 -2.44 -16.93
C SER A 325 -21.54 -2.41 -15.70
N CYS A 326 -21.70 -3.35 -14.77
CA CYS A 326 -20.84 -3.49 -13.61
C CYS A 326 -19.61 -4.32 -13.96
N SER A 327 -18.44 -3.71 -13.81
CA SER A 327 -17.16 -4.40 -13.90
C SER A 327 -16.59 -4.58 -12.49
N PHE A 328 -16.63 -5.81 -11.96
CA PHE A 328 -16.15 -6.12 -10.62
C PHE A 328 -15.20 -7.32 -10.62
N HIS A 329 -14.41 -7.42 -9.56
CA HIS A 329 -13.56 -8.57 -9.26
C HIS A 329 -14.08 -9.28 -8.02
N GLU A 330 -13.88 -10.61 -7.95
CA GLU A 330 -14.26 -11.37 -6.77
C GLU A 330 -13.30 -11.16 -5.59
N SER A 331 -12.03 -10.81 -5.85
CA SER A 331 -11.02 -10.62 -4.82
C SER A 331 -10.44 -9.21 -4.83
N GLN A 332 -9.96 -8.74 -3.68
CA GLN A 332 -9.22 -7.49 -3.56
C GLN A 332 -7.98 -7.47 -4.47
N TYR A 333 -7.66 -6.28 -4.98
CA TYR A 333 -6.38 -6.03 -5.66
C TYR A 333 -5.26 -6.04 -4.62
N THR A 334 -4.16 -6.74 -4.91
CA THR A 334 -2.99 -6.72 -4.02
C THR A 334 -1.80 -6.14 -4.77
N GLU A 335 -1.33 -4.96 -4.35
CA GLU A 335 -0.15 -4.30 -4.91
C GLU A 335 1.08 -5.21 -4.84
N TYR A 336 1.23 -5.96 -3.73
CA TYR A 336 2.34 -6.89 -3.53
C TYR A 336 2.45 -8.00 -4.59
N ARG A 337 1.31 -8.41 -5.19
CA ARG A 337 1.29 -9.45 -6.25
C ARG A 337 1.04 -8.88 -7.64
N GLY A 338 0.85 -7.57 -7.79
CA GLY A 338 0.60 -6.92 -9.08
C GLY A 338 -0.69 -7.35 -9.79
N GLY A 339 -1.72 -7.77 -9.05
CA GLY A 339 -2.97 -8.26 -9.63
C GLY A 339 -4.02 -8.68 -8.61
N HIS A 340 -5.23 -8.98 -9.09
CA HIS A 340 -6.33 -9.53 -8.28
C HIS A 340 -6.09 -11.00 -7.96
N VAL A 341 -6.22 -11.41 -6.69
CA VAL A 341 -5.96 -12.78 -6.22
C VAL A 341 -6.75 -13.85 -6.98
N CYS A 342 -7.98 -13.55 -7.41
CA CYS A 342 -8.88 -14.49 -8.07
C CYS A 342 -8.40 -14.94 -9.46
N CYS A 343 -7.72 -14.06 -10.22
CA CYS A 343 -7.36 -14.34 -11.60
C CYS A 343 -5.95 -13.88 -12.02
N GLY A 344 -5.19 -13.25 -11.12
CA GLY A 344 -3.84 -12.74 -11.36
C GLY A 344 -3.76 -11.59 -12.37
N LYS A 345 -4.90 -11.10 -12.87
CA LYS A 345 -4.99 -10.01 -13.85
C LYS A 345 -5.17 -8.68 -13.13
N THR A 346 -4.75 -7.60 -13.79
CA THR A 346 -5.04 -6.21 -13.42
C THR A 346 -6.44 -5.77 -13.84
N ASP A 347 -7.05 -6.47 -14.81
CA ASP A 347 -8.31 -6.08 -15.45
C ASP A 347 -9.52 -6.91 -14.99
N THR A 348 -10.71 -6.29 -15.02
CA THR A 348 -12.00 -6.82 -14.53
C THR A 348 -12.33 -8.23 -15.02
N CYS A 349 -12.48 -9.19 -14.10
CA CYS A 349 -12.70 -10.60 -14.42
C CYS A 349 -14.19 -11.00 -14.58
N LYS A 350 -15.17 -10.20 -14.12
CA LYS A 350 -16.61 -10.43 -14.35
C LYS A 350 -17.37 -9.15 -14.67
N ARG A 351 -18.23 -9.21 -15.70
CA ARG A 351 -19.13 -8.13 -16.10
C ARG A 351 -20.59 -8.56 -15.88
N SER A 352 -21.35 -7.82 -15.08
CA SER A 352 -22.78 -8.06 -14.80
C SER A 352 -23.58 -6.77 -14.76
N LYS A 353 -24.85 -6.80 -14.35
CA LYS A 353 -25.57 -5.59 -13.94
C LYS A 353 -25.00 -5.04 -12.64
N HIS A 354 -25.08 -3.73 -12.43
CA HIS A 354 -24.87 -3.11 -11.12
C HIS A 354 -25.96 -3.56 -10.16
N CYS A 355 -25.61 -3.69 -8.88
CA CYS A 355 -26.55 -3.97 -7.81
C CYS A 355 -26.45 -2.88 -6.74
N SER A 356 -27.59 -2.40 -6.24
CA SER A 356 -27.68 -1.44 -5.14
C SER A 356 -27.82 -2.09 -3.77
N LYS A 357 -28.17 -3.37 -3.73
CA LYS A 357 -28.36 -4.15 -2.50
C LYS A 357 -27.18 -5.07 -2.26
N HIS A 358 -26.59 -4.97 -1.07
CA HIS A 358 -25.66 -5.99 -0.58
C HIS A 358 -26.42 -7.28 -0.32
N HIS A 359 -25.79 -8.42 -0.59
CA HIS A 359 -26.29 -9.71 -0.14
C HIS A 359 -25.14 -10.71 -0.05
N ASN A 360 -25.28 -11.68 0.86
CA ASN A 360 -24.23 -12.65 1.22
C ASN A 360 -23.79 -13.62 0.10
N ASN A 361 -24.28 -13.45 -1.13
CA ASN A 361 -24.00 -14.37 -2.24
C ASN A 361 -22.90 -13.87 -3.20
N TYR A 362 -22.39 -12.65 -3.06
CA TYR A 362 -21.35 -12.13 -3.97
C TYR A 362 -20.13 -11.59 -3.20
N PRO A 363 -19.02 -12.37 -3.13
CA PRO A 363 -17.74 -11.88 -2.63
C PRO A 363 -17.06 -11.07 -3.73
N TYR A 364 -17.02 -9.74 -3.61
CA TYR A 364 -16.35 -8.86 -4.58
C TYR A 364 -15.42 -7.85 -3.91
N ALA A 365 -14.44 -7.33 -4.65
CA ALA A 365 -13.34 -6.50 -4.15
C ALA A 365 -13.83 -5.29 -3.34
N ALA A 366 -14.79 -4.52 -3.87
CA ALA A 366 -15.31 -3.34 -3.19
C ALA A 366 -16.04 -3.67 -1.87
N PHE A 367 -16.60 -4.89 -1.74
CA PHE A 367 -17.19 -5.34 -0.49
C PHE A 367 -16.11 -5.55 0.57
N PHE A 368 -14.96 -6.14 0.23
CA PHE A 368 -13.89 -6.36 1.20
C PHE A 368 -13.25 -5.05 1.67
N GLU A 369 -13.15 -4.05 0.78
CA GLU A 369 -12.71 -2.70 1.17
C GLU A 369 -13.72 -2.06 2.13
N ARG A 370 -15.02 -2.14 1.83
CA ARG A 370 -16.09 -1.65 2.71
C ARG A 370 -16.11 -2.37 4.05
N SER A 371 -16.04 -3.70 4.06
CA SER A 371 -16.05 -4.48 5.31
C SER A 371 -14.82 -4.18 6.15
N THR A 372 -13.66 -3.98 5.52
CA THR A 372 -12.42 -3.57 6.22
C THR A 372 -12.54 -2.15 6.78
N ALA A 373 -13.14 -1.21 6.04
CA ALA A 373 -13.39 0.15 6.51
C ALA A 373 -14.32 0.20 7.73
N ILE A 374 -15.20 -0.79 7.88
CA ILE A 374 -16.11 -0.94 9.02
C ILE A 374 -15.44 -1.73 10.17
N LEU A 375 -14.83 -2.88 9.89
CA LEU A 375 -14.32 -3.79 10.93
C LEU A 375 -12.92 -3.44 11.45
N GLY A 376 -12.12 -2.73 10.67
CA GLY A 376 -10.70 -2.47 10.96
C GLY A 376 -10.42 -1.34 11.94
N TYR A 377 -11.45 -0.66 12.44
CA TYR A 377 -11.31 0.54 13.27
C TYR A 377 -12.14 0.44 14.55
N VAL A 378 -11.74 1.18 15.58
CA VAL A 378 -12.38 1.19 16.91
C VAL A 378 -13.51 2.21 17.03
N ASP A 379 -13.59 3.18 16.11
CA ASP A 379 -14.59 4.26 16.13
C ASP A 379 -15.82 3.99 15.24
N THR A 380 -15.87 2.83 14.58
CA THR A 380 -16.91 2.47 13.61
C THR A 380 -18.03 1.64 14.21
N ILE A 381 -17.75 0.83 15.22
CA ILE A 381 -18.67 -0.15 15.82
C ILE A 381 -18.57 -0.05 17.34
N ASP A 382 -19.71 -0.01 18.01
CA ASP A 382 -19.82 -0.30 19.43
C ASP A 382 -20.06 -1.81 19.60
N ASP A 383 -18.98 -2.54 19.89
CA ASP A 383 -18.98 -4.01 19.93
C ASP A 383 -19.74 -4.55 21.14
N PHE A 384 -20.76 -5.36 20.90
CA PHE A 384 -21.38 -6.16 21.96
C PHE A 384 -20.53 -7.39 22.25
N VAL A 385 -20.01 -8.01 21.19
CA VAL A 385 -19.09 -9.16 21.20
C VAL A 385 -18.23 -9.14 19.94
N ASN A 386 -16.95 -9.48 20.09
CA ASN A 386 -15.99 -9.59 19.00
C ASN A 386 -14.94 -10.65 19.37
N ASP A 387 -15.27 -11.91 19.11
CA ASP A 387 -14.47 -13.04 19.57
C ASP A 387 -13.94 -13.86 18.38
N GLU A 388 -12.68 -14.30 18.52
CA GLU A 388 -12.05 -15.30 17.64
C GLU A 388 -11.72 -16.55 18.46
N ILE A 389 -12.34 -17.66 18.10
CA ILE A 389 -12.09 -18.97 18.67
C ILE A 389 -10.99 -19.64 17.85
N VAL A 390 -9.81 -19.74 18.45
CA VAL A 390 -8.59 -20.23 17.79
C VAL A 390 -8.58 -21.75 17.72
N ASP A 391 -8.21 -22.29 16.56
CA ASP A 391 -7.83 -23.69 16.41
C ASP A 391 -6.35 -23.87 16.75
N PHE A 392 -6.05 -24.71 17.73
CA PHE A 392 -4.69 -24.89 18.25
C PHE A 392 -3.76 -25.71 17.35
N VAL A 393 -4.27 -26.28 16.25
CA VAL A 393 -3.48 -27.06 15.29
C VAL A 393 -3.40 -26.34 13.94
N GLU A 394 -4.53 -25.90 13.39
CA GLU A 394 -4.60 -25.31 12.04
C GLU A 394 -5.33 -23.97 12.04
N LYS A 395 -4.58 -22.86 11.98
CA LYS A 395 -5.14 -21.48 12.01
C LYS A 395 -6.27 -21.21 10.99
N LYS A 396 -6.28 -21.91 9.85
CA LYS A 396 -7.36 -21.80 8.84
C LYS A 396 -8.74 -22.27 9.36
N HIS A 397 -8.78 -23.00 10.47
CA HIS A 397 -9.98 -23.47 11.14
C HIS A 397 -10.41 -22.58 12.31
N ASN A 398 -9.75 -21.43 12.53
CA ASN A 398 -10.25 -20.41 13.44
C ASN A 398 -11.68 -20.01 13.07
N GLN A 399 -12.51 -19.79 14.10
CA GLN A 399 -13.90 -19.40 13.96
C GLN A 399 -14.09 -18.04 14.62
N SER A 400 -14.63 -17.06 13.91
CA SER A 400 -14.86 -15.72 14.45
C SER A 400 -16.32 -15.32 14.33
N PHE A 401 -16.77 -14.48 15.25
CA PHE A 401 -18.06 -13.80 15.15
C PHE A 401 -17.97 -12.43 15.80
N ARG A 402 -18.76 -11.48 15.30
CA ARG A 402 -18.82 -10.12 15.81
C ARG A 402 -20.24 -9.60 15.70
N VAL A 403 -20.76 -9.02 16.77
CA VAL A 403 -22.07 -8.36 16.79
C VAL A 403 -21.93 -7.05 17.54
N GLY A 404 -22.46 -5.97 16.97
CA GLY A 404 -22.40 -4.65 17.58
C GLY A 404 -23.27 -3.63 16.88
N LYS A 405 -23.41 -2.46 17.50
CA LYS A 405 -24.11 -1.33 16.90
C LYS A 405 -23.15 -0.62 15.94
N LEU A 406 -23.57 -0.44 14.70
CA LEU A 406 -22.80 0.32 13.72
C LEU A 406 -22.96 1.80 14.03
N LEU A 407 -21.84 2.49 14.29
CA LEU A 407 -21.81 3.94 14.58
C LEU A 407 -21.61 4.74 13.29
N ARG A 408 -20.72 4.26 12.41
CA ARG A 408 -20.35 4.90 11.13
C ARG A 408 -19.78 3.87 10.16
N THR A 409 -19.81 4.19 8.86
CA THR A 409 -19.40 3.26 7.80
C THR A 409 -17.90 3.29 7.47
N SER A 410 -17.16 4.24 8.02
CA SER A 410 -15.70 4.34 7.93
C SER A 410 -15.14 5.19 9.07
N THR A 411 -13.87 5.01 9.41
CA THR A 411 -13.19 5.83 10.41
C THR A 411 -13.25 7.32 10.06
N GLY A 412 -13.52 8.16 11.06
CA GLY A 412 -13.70 9.61 10.87
C GLY A 412 -14.93 10.04 10.06
N GLY A 413 -15.79 9.09 9.67
CA GLY A 413 -17.06 9.36 8.97
C GLY A 413 -18.13 9.99 9.88
N ILE A 414 -19.24 10.39 9.25
CA ILE A 414 -20.41 10.94 9.97
C ILE A 414 -21.15 9.80 10.68
N ASP A 415 -21.62 10.06 11.90
CA ASP A 415 -22.46 9.11 12.64
C ASP A 415 -23.77 8.81 11.88
N LEU A 416 -24.20 7.56 11.95
CA LEU A 416 -25.47 7.13 11.38
C LEU A 416 -26.63 7.77 12.13
N LYS A 417 -27.56 8.38 11.38
CA LYS A 417 -28.76 9.00 11.96
C LYS A 417 -29.73 7.99 12.55
N GLU A 418 -29.77 6.79 11.96
CA GLU A 418 -30.63 5.69 12.38
C GLU A 418 -29.79 4.56 12.95
N PRO A 419 -30.29 3.85 13.98
CA PRO A 419 -29.56 2.74 14.58
C PRO A 419 -29.49 1.57 13.60
N HIS A 420 -28.28 1.02 13.43
CA HIS A 420 -28.04 -0.15 12.60
C HIS A 420 -27.29 -1.23 13.41
N LEU A 421 -27.69 -2.48 13.25
CA LEU A 421 -27.04 -3.64 13.87
C LEU A 421 -26.10 -4.31 12.88
N LEU A 422 -24.83 -4.41 13.21
CA LEU A 422 -23.86 -5.20 12.46
C LEU A 422 -23.83 -6.63 13.01
N VAL A 423 -24.01 -7.62 12.14
CA VAL A 423 -23.82 -9.04 12.46
C VAL A 423 -22.82 -9.64 11.50
N CYS A 424 -21.74 -10.18 12.05
CA CYS A 424 -20.70 -10.87 11.32
C CYS A 424 -20.48 -12.27 11.87
N ILE A 425 -20.57 -13.28 11.01
CA ILE A 425 -20.34 -14.69 11.33
C ILE A 425 -19.27 -15.20 10.36
N GLY A 426 -18.13 -15.64 10.88
CA GLY A 426 -16.90 -15.80 10.09
C GLY A 426 -16.14 -14.48 9.89
N TYR A 427 -14.99 -14.54 9.23
CA TYR A 427 -14.18 -13.36 8.94
C TYR A 427 -14.34 -13.00 7.45
N PRO A 428 -14.85 -11.80 7.10
CA PRO A 428 -15.15 -11.43 5.73
C PRO A 428 -13.86 -11.09 4.98
N TYR A 429 -13.22 -12.14 4.47
CA TYR A 429 -11.97 -12.07 3.71
C TYR A 429 -12.04 -12.88 2.43
N SER A 430 -11.37 -12.43 1.38
CA SER A 430 -11.43 -13.03 0.04
C SER A 430 -11.02 -14.52 -0.04
N GLY A 431 -10.23 -15.01 0.91
CA GLY A 431 -9.83 -16.42 1.03
C GLY A 431 -10.58 -17.23 2.09
N SER A 432 -11.64 -16.68 2.69
CA SER A 432 -12.43 -17.38 3.72
C SER A 432 -13.33 -18.46 3.10
N ILE A 433 -13.63 -19.52 3.87
CA ILE A 433 -14.49 -20.65 3.44
C ILE A 433 -15.97 -20.20 3.32
N GLY A 434 -16.33 -19.12 4.01
CA GLY A 434 -17.63 -18.48 4.00
C GLY A 434 -17.70 -17.40 5.07
N TYR A 435 -18.62 -16.46 4.92
CA TYR A 435 -18.91 -15.43 5.91
C TYR A 435 -20.35 -14.92 5.77
N HIS A 436 -20.90 -14.43 6.88
CA HIS A 436 -22.06 -13.56 6.92
C HIS A 436 -21.59 -12.18 7.33
N PHE A 437 -21.96 -11.15 6.57
CA PHE A 437 -21.70 -9.76 6.95
C PHE A 437 -22.92 -8.95 6.55
N GLU A 438 -23.79 -8.67 7.51
CA GLU A 438 -25.05 -7.96 7.26
C GLU A 438 -25.21 -6.82 8.25
N ILE A 439 -25.79 -5.72 7.76
CA ILE A 439 -26.12 -4.55 8.55
C ILE A 439 -27.64 -4.44 8.52
N TYR A 440 -28.29 -4.68 9.65
CA TYR A 440 -29.74 -4.68 9.76
C TYR A 440 -30.26 -3.33 10.25
N SER A 441 -31.29 -2.80 9.58
CA SER A 441 -32.12 -1.71 10.09
C SER A 441 -33.21 -2.23 11.04
N SER A 442 -33.82 -1.34 11.83
CA SER A 442 -34.94 -1.73 12.70
C SER A 442 -36.15 -2.24 11.92
N GLU A 443 -36.40 -1.71 10.71
CA GLU A 443 -37.48 -2.15 9.82
C GLU A 443 -37.24 -3.57 9.30
N GLU A 444 -36.00 -3.89 8.91
CA GLU A 444 -35.62 -5.22 8.43
C GLU A 444 -35.76 -6.27 9.53
N ILE A 445 -35.39 -5.95 10.77
CA ILE A 445 -35.59 -6.85 11.92
C ILE A 445 -37.08 -7.11 12.17
N GLN A 446 -37.93 -6.09 12.04
CA GLN A 446 -39.39 -6.26 12.17
C GLN A 446 -39.96 -7.12 11.03
N GLU A 447 -39.45 -6.97 9.80
CA GLU A 447 -39.85 -7.81 8.67
C GLU A 447 -39.43 -9.27 8.90
N ILE A 448 -38.20 -9.53 9.35
CA ILE A 448 -37.73 -10.87 9.71
C ILE A 448 -38.62 -11.45 10.81
N GLN A 449 -38.92 -10.66 11.85
CA GLN A 449 -39.79 -11.07 12.95
C GLN A 449 -41.18 -11.49 12.47
N SER A 450 -41.78 -10.78 11.51
CA SER A 450 -43.08 -11.13 10.94
C SER A 450 -43.10 -12.48 10.19
N LYS A 451 -41.93 -12.95 9.74
CA LYS A 451 -41.76 -14.22 9.01
C LYS A 451 -41.42 -15.40 9.93
N LEU A 452 -40.98 -15.14 11.16
CA LEU A 452 -40.64 -16.14 12.17
C LEU A 452 -41.92 -16.67 12.85
N THR A 453 -42.76 -17.43 12.13
CA THR A 453 -44.10 -17.81 12.62
C THR A 453 -44.27 -19.23 13.17
N ASP A 454 -43.35 -20.19 12.96
CA ASP A 454 -43.32 -21.42 13.79
C ASP A 454 -42.05 -22.29 13.63
N LEU A 455 -41.70 -23.00 14.72
CA LEU A 455 -40.73 -24.09 14.97
C LEU A 455 -39.51 -24.40 14.05
N SER A 456 -38.34 -24.29 14.68
CA SER A 456 -37.04 -24.98 14.48
C SER A 456 -36.12 -24.62 13.31
N GLU A 457 -36.60 -24.32 12.09
CA GLU A 457 -35.67 -24.07 10.95
C GLU A 457 -35.46 -22.59 10.63
N SER A 458 -36.39 -21.71 11.00
CA SER A 458 -36.38 -20.29 10.59
C SER A 458 -35.51 -19.37 11.45
N ARG A 459 -34.96 -19.85 12.58
CA ARG A 459 -34.16 -19.03 13.51
C ARG A 459 -32.71 -18.88 13.08
N HIS A 460 -32.28 -19.62 12.08
CA HIS A 460 -30.89 -19.65 11.66
C HIS A 460 -30.52 -18.39 10.87
N ILE A 461 -29.45 -17.69 11.27
CA ILE A 461 -28.91 -16.54 10.53
C ILE A 461 -27.96 -17.06 9.45
N TYR A 462 -26.89 -17.72 9.88
CA TYR A 462 -25.87 -18.25 8.99
C TYR A 462 -25.02 -19.32 9.69
N LYS A 463 -24.54 -20.33 8.95
CA LYS A 463 -23.66 -21.40 9.46
C LYS A 463 -22.60 -21.73 8.43
N ILE A 464 -21.35 -21.75 8.88
CA ILE A 464 -20.19 -22.11 8.09
C ILE A 464 -19.61 -23.36 8.72
N ASN A 465 -19.38 -24.40 7.92
CA ASN A 465 -18.63 -25.57 8.35
C ASN A 465 -17.25 -25.50 7.70
N SER A 466 -16.20 -25.31 8.50
CA SER A 466 -14.81 -25.27 8.02
C SER A 466 -14.17 -26.67 7.98
N ALA A 467 -14.69 -27.60 8.78
CA ALA A 467 -14.38 -29.03 8.80
C ALA A 467 -15.60 -29.82 9.31
N PRO A 468 -15.61 -31.17 9.26
CA PRO A 468 -16.74 -31.97 9.76
C PRO A 468 -17.14 -31.68 11.21
N GLU A 469 -16.16 -31.30 12.05
CA GLU A 469 -16.37 -31.00 13.47
C GLU A 469 -16.14 -29.53 13.83
N ALA A 470 -15.80 -28.67 12.86
CA ALA A 470 -15.53 -27.25 13.07
C ALA A 470 -16.52 -26.38 12.31
N PHE A 471 -17.21 -25.50 13.03
CA PHE A 471 -18.24 -24.63 12.47
C PHE A 471 -18.40 -23.34 13.26
N VAL A 472 -18.96 -22.32 12.62
CA VAL A 472 -19.48 -21.13 13.29
C VAL A 472 -20.91 -20.87 12.81
N ALA A 473 -21.78 -20.48 13.72
CA ALA A 473 -23.19 -20.24 13.45
C ALA A 473 -23.73 -19.08 14.28
N GLY A 474 -24.72 -18.39 13.73
CA GLY A 474 -25.56 -17.44 14.47
C GLY A 474 -27.03 -17.79 14.30
N GLU A 475 -27.79 -17.67 15.38
CA GLU A 475 -29.22 -17.95 15.45
C GLU A 475 -29.93 -16.75 16.11
N TRP A 476 -31.08 -16.34 15.58
CA TRP A 476 -31.95 -15.36 16.23
C TRP A 476 -32.51 -15.94 17.53
N LEU A 477 -32.39 -15.18 18.62
CA LEU A 477 -33.06 -15.48 19.88
C LEU A 477 -34.46 -14.88 19.84
N VAL A 478 -35.47 -15.74 19.80
CA VAL A 478 -36.89 -15.34 19.69
C VAL A 478 -37.59 -15.63 21.01
N SER A 479 -38.35 -14.66 21.51
CA SER A 479 -39.17 -14.77 22.71
C SER A 479 -40.36 -15.74 22.51
N THR A 480 -41.06 -16.06 23.60
CA THR A 480 -42.31 -16.83 23.54
C THR A 480 -43.41 -16.13 22.74
N ASP A 481 -43.33 -14.81 22.63
CA ASP A 481 -44.30 -13.97 21.92
C ASP A 481 -43.91 -13.78 20.44
N GLY A 482 -42.86 -14.44 19.96
CA GLY A 482 -42.39 -14.35 18.58
C GLY A 482 -41.49 -13.15 18.28
N ASN A 483 -41.07 -12.39 19.29
CA ASN A 483 -40.24 -11.20 19.12
C ASN A 483 -38.74 -11.53 19.13
N ILE A 484 -37.94 -10.89 18.28
CA ILE A 484 -36.47 -11.06 18.32
C ILE A 484 -35.92 -10.26 19.52
N GLU A 485 -35.26 -10.95 20.45
CA GLU A 485 -34.67 -10.36 21.66
C GLU A 485 -33.14 -10.34 21.63
N GLY A 486 -32.52 -10.99 20.65
CA GLY A 486 -31.07 -11.12 20.59
C GLY A 486 -30.56 -12.09 19.55
N ILE A 487 -29.28 -12.43 19.65
CA ILE A 487 -28.58 -13.40 18.81
C ILE A 487 -27.84 -14.39 19.71
N LYS A 488 -27.93 -15.67 19.37
CA LYS A 488 -27.12 -16.76 19.91
C LYS A 488 -26.01 -17.10 18.91
N LEU A 489 -24.77 -16.97 19.34
CA LEU A 489 -23.56 -17.24 18.56
C LEU A 489 -22.95 -18.55 19.02
N ILE A 490 -22.58 -19.41 18.07
CA ILE A 490 -22.07 -20.76 18.32
C ILE A 490 -20.80 -20.95 17.50
N ALA A 491 -19.68 -21.32 18.12
CA ALA A 491 -18.43 -21.61 17.42
C ALA A 491 -17.78 -22.88 17.97
N LYS A 492 -17.28 -23.74 17.07
CA LYS A 492 -16.51 -24.93 17.40
C LYS A 492 -15.32 -25.04 16.45
N THR A 493 -14.15 -25.31 16.99
CA THR A 493 -12.92 -25.63 16.23
C THR A 493 -12.61 -27.12 16.36
N THR A 494 -11.63 -27.63 15.62
CA THR A 494 -11.27 -29.06 15.71
C THR A 494 -10.57 -29.41 17.02
N THR A 495 -10.09 -28.40 17.75
CA THR A 495 -9.30 -28.55 18.98
C THR A 495 -10.08 -28.29 20.26
N ILE A 496 -11.33 -27.84 20.14
CA ILE A 496 -12.21 -27.58 21.29
C ILE A 496 -13.34 -28.62 21.27
N ASP A 497 -13.45 -29.37 22.37
CA ASP A 497 -14.40 -30.48 22.48
C ASP A 497 -15.87 -29.99 22.39
N ASP A 498 -16.20 -28.97 23.19
CA ASP A 498 -17.53 -28.36 23.27
C ASP A 498 -17.62 -27.05 22.48
N ALA A 499 -18.72 -26.85 21.74
CA ALA A 499 -18.95 -25.58 21.06
C ALA A 499 -19.06 -24.43 22.07
N VAL A 500 -18.40 -23.31 21.79
CA VAL A 500 -18.55 -22.03 22.49
C VAL A 500 -19.91 -21.45 22.11
N VAL A 501 -20.72 -21.14 23.12
CA VAL A 501 -22.06 -20.58 22.94
C VAL A 501 -22.18 -19.30 23.73
N GLN A 502 -22.53 -18.22 23.03
CA GLN A 502 -22.72 -16.90 23.62
C GLN A 502 -24.07 -16.31 23.20
N ILE A 503 -24.73 -15.61 24.10
CA ILE A 503 -26.01 -14.97 23.83
C ILE A 503 -25.88 -13.46 24.08
N VAL A 504 -26.23 -12.69 23.05
CA VAL A 504 -26.24 -11.23 23.08
C VAL A 504 -27.69 -10.77 22.96
N ARG A 505 -28.20 -10.08 23.97
CA ARG A 505 -29.54 -9.48 23.95
C ARG A 505 -29.46 -8.01 23.60
N PHE A 506 -30.40 -7.51 22.81
CA PHE A 506 -30.46 -6.10 22.42
C PHE A 506 -31.90 -5.64 22.21
N ASN A 507 -32.12 -4.33 22.25
CA ASN A 507 -33.40 -3.73 21.90
C ASN A 507 -33.52 -3.62 20.36
N PRO A 508 -34.54 -4.21 19.71
CA PRO A 508 -34.65 -4.24 18.24
C PRO A 508 -34.93 -2.88 17.59
N SER A 509 -35.40 -1.88 18.36
CA SER A 509 -35.67 -0.53 17.84
C SER A 509 -34.48 0.42 17.97
N THR A 510 -33.60 0.20 18.94
CA THR A 510 -32.46 1.11 19.20
C THR A 510 -31.10 0.46 18.93
N PHE A 511 -31.07 -0.88 18.82
CA PHE A 511 -29.86 -1.70 18.82
C PHE A 511 -28.91 -1.31 19.95
N GLU A 512 -29.46 -1.17 21.16
CA GLU A 512 -28.67 -1.02 22.39
C GLU A 512 -28.60 -2.37 23.08
N ARG A 513 -27.41 -2.74 23.61
CA ARG A 513 -27.22 -4.01 24.32
C ARG A 513 -28.02 -4.03 25.63
N ILE A 514 -28.74 -5.11 25.88
CA ILE A 514 -29.47 -5.35 27.13
C ILE A 514 -28.65 -6.29 28.01
N GLY A 515 -28.13 -5.78 29.12
CA GLY A 515 -27.35 -6.56 30.07
C GLY A 515 -25.92 -6.89 29.59
N GLN A 516 -25.32 -7.89 30.22
CA GLN A 516 -24.01 -8.45 29.83
C GLN A 516 -24.20 -9.65 28.89
N VAL A 517 -23.18 -9.94 28.07
CA VAL A 517 -23.17 -11.11 27.20
C VAL A 517 -23.20 -12.39 28.05
N GLU A 518 -24.17 -13.27 27.78
CA GLU A 518 -24.30 -14.54 28.50
C GLU A 518 -23.38 -15.57 27.83
N HIS A 519 -22.33 -16.02 28.53
CA HIS A 519 -21.45 -17.10 28.07
C HIS A 519 -21.96 -18.45 28.57
N VAL A 520 -22.74 -19.16 27.76
CA VAL A 520 -23.32 -20.47 28.11
C VAL A 520 -22.25 -21.55 28.21
N THR A 521 -21.30 -21.57 27.28
CA THR A 521 -20.11 -22.44 27.28
C THR A 521 -18.88 -21.63 26.89
N ARG A 522 -17.72 -21.90 27.50
CA ARG A 522 -16.51 -21.06 27.39
C ARG A 522 -15.33 -21.68 26.60
N GLY A 523 -15.56 -22.74 25.82
CA GLY A 523 -14.50 -23.34 25.00
C GLY A 523 -13.35 -23.89 25.84
N PHE A 524 -12.10 -23.56 25.48
CA PHE A 524 -10.92 -23.97 26.24
C PHE A 524 -10.76 -23.14 27.52
N ILE A 525 -10.84 -23.76 28.70
CA ILE A 525 -10.87 -23.06 30.00
C ILE A 525 -9.59 -23.34 30.78
N SER A 526 -8.85 -22.28 31.09
CA SER A 526 -7.82 -22.28 32.12
C SER A 526 -8.45 -22.12 33.51
N TYR A 527 -8.07 -22.96 34.46
CA TYR A 527 -8.60 -22.98 35.82
C TYR A 527 -7.67 -22.28 36.82
N LYS A 528 -8.26 -21.75 37.89
CA LYS A 528 -7.50 -21.14 38.99
C LYS A 528 -6.91 -22.25 39.87
N PRO A 529 -5.62 -22.19 40.24
CA PRO A 529 -5.07 -23.15 41.18
C PRO A 529 -5.59 -22.88 42.60
N SER A 530 -5.76 -23.94 43.40
CA SER A 530 -6.20 -23.85 44.80
C SER A 530 -5.20 -23.12 45.69
N GLU A 531 -3.92 -23.19 45.33
CA GLU A 531 -2.80 -22.54 45.99
C GLU A 531 -1.88 -21.92 44.92
N PRO A 532 -1.19 -20.80 45.20
CA PRO A 532 -0.20 -20.23 44.29
C PRO A 532 0.90 -21.24 43.94
N TYR A 533 1.49 -21.15 42.75
CA TYR A 533 2.64 -21.98 42.39
C TYR A 533 3.91 -21.47 43.07
N GLU A 534 4.73 -22.41 43.55
CA GLU A 534 6.05 -22.15 44.11
C GLU A 534 7.11 -22.55 43.09
N PHE A 535 8.14 -21.71 42.96
CA PHE A 535 9.22 -21.92 42.01
C PHE A 535 10.54 -22.15 42.75
N PRO A 536 11.38 -23.08 42.28
CA PRO A 536 12.73 -23.21 42.78
C PRO A 536 13.51 -21.90 42.60
N ALA A 537 14.46 -21.63 43.51
CA ALA A 537 15.40 -20.55 43.32
C ALA A 537 16.22 -20.77 42.05
N SER A 538 16.64 -19.68 41.40
CA SER A 538 17.59 -19.76 40.28
C SER A 538 18.86 -20.48 40.74
N GLN A 539 19.35 -21.40 39.91
CA GLN A 539 20.59 -22.10 40.18
C GLN A 539 21.57 -21.77 39.08
N SER A 540 22.75 -21.34 39.49
CA SER A 540 23.92 -21.19 38.65
C SER A 540 24.99 -22.11 39.21
N VAL A 541 25.46 -23.05 38.40
CA VAL A 541 26.49 -24.00 38.77
C VAL A 541 27.70 -23.69 37.90
N GLY A 542 28.87 -23.50 38.51
CA GLY A 542 30.09 -23.18 37.77
C GLY A 542 30.81 -21.90 38.21
N ASN A 543 31.88 -21.56 37.48
CA ASN A 543 32.62 -20.32 37.71
C ASN A 543 31.85 -19.09 37.25
N MET A 544 31.67 -18.13 38.15
CA MET A 544 31.07 -16.84 37.81
C MET A 544 32.15 -15.84 37.40
N VAL A 545 31.97 -15.23 36.23
CA VAL A 545 32.78 -14.08 35.79
C VAL A 545 32.64 -12.93 36.82
N PRO A 546 33.74 -12.40 37.39
CA PRO A 546 33.69 -11.31 38.34
C PRO A 546 33.13 -10.03 37.71
N GLN A 547 32.46 -9.19 38.49
CA GLN A 547 31.95 -7.89 38.00
C GLN A 547 32.91 -6.73 38.25
N GLU A 548 33.90 -6.95 39.12
CA GLU A 548 34.88 -5.96 39.54
C GLU A 548 36.30 -6.52 39.39
N PRO A 549 37.31 -5.66 39.19
CA PRO A 549 38.71 -6.08 39.22
C PRO A 549 39.06 -6.77 40.55
N SER A 550 39.99 -7.73 40.52
CA SER A 550 40.37 -8.50 41.72
C SER A 550 40.94 -7.64 42.85
N ARG A 551 41.56 -6.51 42.51
CA ARG A 551 42.02 -5.46 43.42
C ARG A 551 42.21 -4.13 42.68
N PRO A 552 42.35 -2.99 43.39
CA PRO A 552 42.82 -1.75 42.79
C PRO A 552 44.22 -1.90 42.16
N VAL A 553 44.47 -1.15 41.08
CA VAL A 553 45.79 -1.06 40.44
C VAL A 553 46.75 -0.30 41.35
N ARG A 554 47.96 -0.83 41.56
CA ARG A 554 49.00 -0.17 42.35
C ARG A 554 49.71 0.92 41.54
N THR A 555 49.94 2.07 42.18
CA THR A 555 50.62 3.24 41.57
C THR A 555 51.76 3.78 42.42
N ASP A 556 52.14 3.07 43.48
CA ASP A 556 53.08 3.50 44.51
C ASP A 556 54.55 3.11 44.23
N PHE A 557 54.79 2.33 43.16
CA PHE A 557 56.13 1.89 42.77
C PHE A 557 57.08 3.07 42.52
N LYS A 558 58.33 2.91 42.96
CA LYS A 558 59.38 3.92 42.85
C LYS A 558 60.38 3.57 41.76
N THR A 559 61.00 4.60 41.19
CA THR A 559 62.10 4.44 40.25
C THR A 559 63.31 3.80 40.95
N LYS A 560 63.90 2.78 40.31
CA LYS A 560 65.15 2.14 40.73
C LYS A 560 66.24 2.48 39.73
N CYS A 561 67.31 3.14 40.18
CA CYS A 561 68.48 3.46 39.38
C CYS A 561 69.65 2.54 39.74
N SER A 562 70.45 2.17 38.74
CA SER A 562 71.65 1.33 38.94
C SER A 562 72.84 2.09 39.51
N SER A 563 72.88 3.41 39.33
CA SER A 563 73.94 4.30 39.81
C SER A 563 73.36 5.64 40.27
N ASN A 564 74.05 6.29 41.21
CA ASN A 564 73.77 7.66 41.64
C ASN A 564 74.08 8.70 40.57
N ASP A 565 74.94 8.34 39.60
CA ASP A 565 75.35 9.20 38.48
C ASP A 565 74.28 9.30 37.38
N PHE A 566 73.21 8.51 37.50
CA PHE A 566 72.03 8.55 36.64
C PHE A 566 70.73 8.86 37.42
N PRO A 567 70.61 10.05 38.04
CA PRO A 567 69.48 10.39 38.92
C PRO A 567 68.28 10.86 38.10
N VAL A 568 67.62 9.91 37.44
CA VAL A 568 66.41 10.14 36.66
C VAL A 568 65.20 9.65 37.47
N ILE A 569 64.07 10.36 37.39
CA ILE A 569 62.81 9.92 38.00
C ILE A 569 61.86 9.52 36.89
N LEU A 570 61.32 8.32 36.96
CA LEU A 570 60.30 7.82 36.06
C LEU A 570 58.93 8.02 36.73
N LEU A 571 58.02 8.70 36.03
CA LEU A 571 56.64 8.95 36.48
C LEU A 571 55.67 8.38 35.45
N VAL A 572 54.69 7.60 35.91
CA VAL A 572 53.65 7.05 35.03
C VAL A 572 52.58 8.11 34.81
N ASN A 573 52.41 8.57 33.57
CA ASN A 573 51.47 9.63 33.20
C ASN A 573 50.15 9.09 32.61
N SER A 574 50.07 7.81 32.27
CA SER A 574 48.87 7.16 31.73
C SER A 574 47.82 6.84 32.80
N LYS A 575 46.54 6.95 32.42
CA LYS A 575 45.38 6.50 33.21
C LYS A 575 44.44 5.67 32.30
N PRO A 576 44.26 4.36 32.53
CA PRO A 576 44.93 3.52 33.54
C PRO A 576 46.46 3.43 33.32
N PRO A 577 47.27 3.07 34.35
CA PRO A 577 48.73 2.97 34.23
C PRO A 577 49.19 2.10 33.04
N LEU A 578 48.62 0.90 32.90
CA LEU A 578 48.79 0.04 31.73
C LEU A 578 47.44 -0.21 31.07
N ALA A 579 47.30 0.23 29.82
CA ALA A 579 46.12 -0.02 29.01
C ALA A 579 46.36 -1.21 28.05
N ALA A 580 45.58 -2.27 28.19
CA ALA A 580 45.72 -3.46 27.36
C ALA A 580 44.97 -3.32 26.03
N ASN A 581 45.58 -3.72 24.90
CA ASN A 581 44.97 -3.87 23.58
C ASN A 581 44.12 -2.66 23.14
N VAL A 582 44.66 -1.44 23.30
CA VAL A 582 43.97 -0.18 22.97
C VAL A 582 43.85 0.01 21.46
N ASP A 583 44.96 -0.18 20.72
CA ASP A 583 45.04 0.17 19.30
C ASP A 583 44.91 -1.04 18.37
N ARG A 584 45.33 -2.21 18.84
CA ARG A 584 45.28 -3.48 18.09
C ARG A 584 45.27 -4.67 19.04
N THR A 585 44.72 -5.78 18.57
CA THR A 585 44.82 -7.11 19.20
C THR A 585 45.58 -8.05 18.28
N PHE A 586 46.30 -9.01 18.84
CA PHE A 586 46.95 -10.10 18.12
C PHE A 586 46.50 -11.44 18.68
N MET A 587 46.75 -12.54 17.96
CA MET A 587 46.36 -13.89 18.41
C MET A 587 47.40 -14.52 19.33
N ASP A 588 48.67 -14.12 19.19
CA ASP A 588 49.83 -14.69 19.86
C ASP A 588 50.36 -13.83 21.01
N ARG A 589 49.83 -12.62 21.21
CA ARG A 589 50.29 -11.67 22.23
C ARG A 589 49.23 -10.64 22.63
N ASP A 590 49.39 -10.06 23.80
CA ASP A 590 48.67 -8.87 24.25
C ASP A 590 49.59 -7.64 24.25
N ASN A 591 49.01 -6.50 23.87
CA ASN A 591 49.70 -5.23 23.80
C ASN A 591 49.39 -4.41 25.06
N PHE A 592 50.40 -3.87 25.73
CA PHE A 592 50.21 -2.98 26.88
C PHE A 592 50.81 -1.61 26.58
N THR A 593 49.94 -0.61 26.44
CA THR A 593 50.32 0.77 26.14
C THR A 593 50.46 1.57 27.44
N CYS A 594 51.52 2.36 27.52
CA CYS A 594 51.84 3.20 28.67
C CYS A 594 52.57 4.47 28.23
N THR A 595 52.43 5.54 29.01
CA THR A 595 53.25 6.75 28.87
C THR A 595 54.00 7.01 30.16
N VAL A 596 55.33 7.07 30.07
CA VAL A 596 56.23 7.35 31.20
C VAL A 596 56.96 8.67 30.94
N ALA A 597 56.84 9.61 31.88
CA ALA A 597 57.66 10.80 31.90
C ALA A 597 59.00 10.50 32.57
N VAL A 598 60.07 10.79 31.85
CA VAL A 598 61.46 10.67 32.29
C VAL A 598 61.94 12.06 32.72
N PHE A 599 62.00 12.30 34.02
CA PHE A 599 62.42 13.59 34.58
C PHE A 599 63.90 13.57 34.95
N ASN A 600 64.67 14.48 34.34
CA ASN A 600 66.08 14.66 34.64
C ASN A 600 66.26 15.51 35.92
N LYS A 601 66.62 14.87 37.04
CA LYS A 601 66.92 15.57 38.31
C LYS A 601 68.31 16.20 38.31
N HIS A 602 69.18 15.83 37.38
CA HIS A 602 70.54 16.33 37.30
C HIS A 602 70.57 17.80 36.85
N ASN A 603 71.68 18.47 37.13
CA ASN A 603 71.96 19.82 36.64
C ASN A 603 72.65 19.83 35.26
N VAL A 604 72.84 18.64 34.64
CA VAL A 604 73.42 18.47 33.30
C VAL A 604 72.46 17.68 32.40
N PRO A 605 72.51 17.84 31.07
CA PRO A 605 71.68 17.05 30.18
C PRO A 605 71.97 15.55 30.31
N VAL A 606 70.92 14.73 30.24
CA VAL A 606 71.01 13.26 30.29
C VAL A 606 70.56 12.71 28.94
N THR A 607 71.35 11.83 28.33
CA THR A 607 71.00 11.20 27.04
C THR A 607 70.58 9.75 27.24
N ILE A 608 69.34 9.44 26.88
CA ILE A 608 68.78 8.09 26.91
C ILE A 608 69.06 7.41 25.59
N MET A 609 69.71 6.24 25.62
CA MET A 609 70.13 5.48 24.45
C MET A 609 69.12 4.43 24.02
N SER A 610 68.42 3.81 24.97
CA SER A 610 67.43 2.78 24.67
C SER A 610 66.41 2.61 25.79
N ALA A 611 65.31 1.95 25.48
CA ALA A 611 64.30 1.51 26.43
C ALA A 611 63.88 0.06 26.14
N SER A 612 63.52 -0.68 27.17
CA SER A 612 63.08 -2.07 27.09
C SER A 612 62.07 -2.39 28.18
N SER A 613 61.25 -3.43 27.97
CA SER A 613 60.28 -3.89 28.95
C SER A 613 60.41 -5.38 29.22
N GLU A 614 60.17 -5.76 30.47
CA GLU A 614 60.06 -7.13 30.93
C GLU A 614 58.76 -7.28 31.71
N TYR A 615 58.19 -8.48 31.76
CA TYR A 615 56.92 -8.74 32.44
C TYR A 615 57.03 -9.90 33.42
N ARG A 616 56.13 -9.93 34.39
CA ARG A 616 55.85 -11.10 35.22
C ARG A 616 54.39 -11.10 35.67
N PHE A 617 53.86 -12.28 35.93
CA PHE A 617 52.58 -12.40 36.64
C PHE A 617 52.81 -12.33 38.15
N ILE A 618 51.83 -11.84 38.88
CA ILE A 618 51.87 -11.86 40.35
C ILE A 618 52.03 -13.30 40.87
N GLY A 619 52.85 -13.46 41.91
CA GLY A 619 53.26 -14.76 42.44
C GLY A 619 54.49 -15.37 41.76
N GLN A 620 54.94 -14.83 40.62
CA GLN A 620 56.21 -15.20 40.01
C GLN A 620 57.34 -14.29 40.48
N SER A 621 58.49 -14.86 40.83
CA SER A 621 59.66 -14.11 41.33
C SER A 621 60.57 -13.54 40.25
N THR A 622 60.48 -14.05 39.02
CA THR A 622 61.39 -13.69 37.92
C THR A 622 60.66 -12.95 36.80
N TYR A 623 61.24 -11.84 36.35
CA TYR A 623 60.82 -11.16 35.13
C TYR A 623 61.28 -11.92 33.88
N LYS A 624 60.44 -11.90 32.85
CA LYS A 624 60.72 -12.42 31.52
C LYS A 624 60.74 -11.27 30.51
N PRO A 625 61.59 -11.30 29.48
CA PRO A 625 61.55 -10.28 28.43
C PRO A 625 60.19 -10.30 27.72
N CYS A 626 59.65 -9.11 27.42
CA CYS A 626 58.55 -8.99 26.47
C CYS A 626 59.01 -9.46 25.08
N PHE A 627 58.06 -9.82 24.20
CA PHE A 627 58.36 -10.21 22.82
C PHE A 627 59.14 -9.09 22.10
N ASP A 628 58.69 -7.85 22.30
CA ASP A 628 59.35 -6.60 21.93
C ASP A 628 58.73 -5.43 22.72
N THR A 629 59.38 -4.27 22.65
CA THR A 629 58.86 -3.01 23.19
C THR A 629 58.98 -1.95 22.12
N VAL A 630 57.84 -1.47 21.61
CA VAL A 630 57.79 -0.49 20.53
C VAL A 630 57.58 0.89 21.13
N MET A 631 58.38 1.87 20.71
CA MET A 631 58.17 3.28 21.05
C MET A 631 57.25 3.91 20.01
N SER A 632 56.21 4.64 20.42
CA SER A 632 55.25 5.22 19.48
C SER A 632 55.87 6.35 18.66
N GLU A 633 56.41 7.38 19.35
CA GLU A 633 56.93 8.60 18.71
C GLU A 633 58.39 8.90 19.05
N THR A 634 58.89 8.31 20.14
CA THR A 634 60.24 8.56 20.65
C THR A 634 61.29 7.84 19.82
N LYS A 635 62.20 8.60 19.19
CA LYS A 635 63.39 8.06 18.52
C LYS A 635 64.61 8.24 19.42
N PHE A 636 65.25 7.14 19.81
CA PHE A 636 66.49 7.18 20.56
C PHE A 636 67.71 7.39 19.63
N PRO A 637 68.78 8.08 20.10
CA PRO A 637 68.95 8.63 21.44
C PRO A 637 68.13 9.92 21.69
N VAL A 638 67.71 10.15 22.93
CA VAL A 638 66.99 11.36 23.36
C VAL A 638 67.75 12.08 24.46
N THR A 639 68.06 13.35 24.27
CA THR A 639 68.71 14.18 25.30
C THR A 639 67.68 15.02 26.05
N ILE A 640 67.66 14.89 27.37
CA ILE A 640 66.75 15.60 28.28
C ILE A 640 67.54 16.67 29.01
N ALA A 641 67.17 17.93 28.81
CA ALA A 641 67.84 19.06 29.47
C ALA A 641 67.71 18.99 31.01
N PRO A 642 68.59 19.68 31.75
CA PRO A 642 68.52 19.74 33.21
C PRO A 642 67.13 20.19 33.69
N ARG A 643 66.58 19.52 34.69
CA ARG A 643 65.28 19.86 35.30
C ARG A 643 64.09 19.84 34.33
N GLN A 644 64.23 19.17 33.20
CA GLN A 644 63.14 18.93 32.26
C GLN A 644 62.72 17.46 32.25
N SER A 645 61.55 17.20 31.69
CA SER A 645 61.04 15.85 31.45
C SER A 645 60.83 15.60 29.96
N ALA A 646 61.06 14.37 29.52
CA ALA A 646 60.60 13.88 28.22
C ALA A 646 59.59 12.75 28.43
N GLU A 647 58.52 12.73 27.64
CA GLU A 647 57.55 11.64 27.66
C GLU A 647 57.96 10.55 26.68
N ILE A 648 57.87 9.31 27.14
CA ILE A 648 58.11 8.12 26.34
C ILE A 648 56.82 7.30 26.37
N GLN A 649 56.15 7.25 25.23
CA GLN A 649 55.04 6.34 25.02
C GLN A 649 55.56 5.03 24.44
N PHE A 650 55.24 3.93 25.10
CA PHE A 650 55.65 2.60 24.68
C PHE A 650 54.48 1.62 24.64
N VAL A 651 54.65 0.58 23.82
CA VAL A 651 53.80 -0.59 23.76
C VAL A 651 54.66 -1.81 24.06
N ALA A 652 54.38 -2.49 25.17
CA ALA A 652 55.01 -3.75 25.53
C ALA A 652 54.17 -4.92 25.04
N HIS A 653 54.77 -5.84 24.29
CA HIS A 653 54.07 -7.01 23.76
C HIS A 653 54.36 -8.24 24.63
N VAL A 654 53.33 -8.75 25.31
CA VAL A 654 53.44 -9.91 26.21
C VAL A 654 52.90 -11.15 25.49
N PRO A 655 53.70 -12.22 25.33
CA PRO A 655 53.29 -13.42 24.61
C PRO A 655 52.16 -14.17 25.33
N ARG A 656 51.23 -14.74 24.56
CA ARG A 656 50.17 -15.63 25.04
C ARG A 656 50.69 -17.06 25.17
N SER A 657 50.16 -17.80 26.15
CA SER A 657 50.33 -19.25 26.18
C SER A 657 49.55 -19.93 25.04
N GLU A 658 49.84 -21.19 24.72
CA GLU A 658 49.08 -21.94 23.70
C GLU A 658 47.58 -22.02 24.04
N ALA A 659 47.25 -22.19 25.32
CA ALA A 659 45.87 -22.18 25.81
C ALA A 659 45.21 -20.81 25.62
N ASP A 660 45.92 -19.71 25.89
CA ASP A 660 45.40 -18.35 25.70
C ASP A 660 45.27 -17.97 24.22
N ALA A 661 46.17 -18.47 23.37
CA ALA A 661 46.11 -18.26 21.93
C ALA A 661 44.95 -19.04 21.28
N ALA A 662 44.50 -20.13 21.89
CA ALA A 662 43.32 -20.88 21.46
C ALA A 662 41.99 -20.19 21.80
N VAL A 663 41.98 -19.22 22.73
CA VAL A 663 40.77 -18.44 23.04
C VAL A 663 40.47 -17.48 21.88
N THR A 664 39.54 -17.87 21.03
CA THR A 664 39.14 -17.09 19.85
C THR A 664 38.41 -15.82 20.22
N GLY A 665 38.67 -14.72 19.50
CA GLY A 665 37.93 -13.47 19.60
C GLY A 665 38.80 -12.24 19.79
N VAL A 666 38.21 -11.07 19.58
CA VAL A 666 38.91 -9.79 19.68
C VAL A 666 38.71 -9.18 21.06
N TRP A 667 39.81 -9.04 21.81
CA TRP A 667 39.84 -8.51 23.19
C TRP A 667 40.29 -7.06 23.23
N TRP A 668 39.45 -6.17 22.67
CA TRP A 668 39.68 -4.73 22.74
C TRP A 668 39.67 -4.23 24.19
N TYR A 669 40.63 -3.37 24.54
CA TYR A 669 40.74 -2.73 25.85
C TYR A 669 40.88 -3.71 27.04
N LYS A 670 41.23 -4.96 26.76
CA LYS A 670 41.29 -6.07 27.73
C LYS A 670 42.50 -6.95 27.44
N SER A 671 42.98 -7.65 28.46
CA SER A 671 44.08 -8.61 28.32
C SER A 671 43.57 -10.03 28.53
N ILE A 672 43.92 -10.94 27.61
CA ILE A 672 43.77 -12.38 27.78
C ILE A 672 44.78 -12.87 28.81
N VAL A 673 46.06 -12.49 28.67
CA VAL A 673 47.14 -13.04 29.51
C VAL A 673 46.97 -12.68 30.98
N ALA A 674 46.40 -11.52 31.29
CA ALA A 674 46.19 -11.05 32.65
C ALA A 674 44.78 -11.34 33.20
N ARG A 675 43.92 -12.08 32.47
CA ARG A 675 42.49 -12.24 32.82
C ARG A 675 42.23 -12.93 34.15
N PHE A 676 43.12 -13.86 34.54
CA PHE A 676 43.01 -14.60 35.81
C PHE A 676 44.01 -14.13 36.87
N LYS A 677 45.12 -13.51 36.45
CA LYS A 677 46.20 -13.08 37.35
C LYS A 677 46.72 -11.71 36.93
N PRO A 678 46.90 -10.75 37.86
CA PRO A 678 47.46 -9.45 37.52
C PRO A 678 48.89 -9.58 36.97
N LEU A 679 49.26 -8.59 36.15
CA LEU A 679 50.53 -8.52 35.44
C LEU A 679 51.30 -7.27 35.89
N ARG A 680 52.62 -7.41 36.08
CA ARG A 680 53.52 -6.28 36.26
C ARG A 680 54.49 -6.20 35.10
N ILE A 681 54.70 -4.99 34.58
CA ILE A 681 55.70 -4.68 33.56
C ILE A 681 56.77 -3.78 34.18
N ARG A 682 58.02 -4.21 34.08
CA ARG A 682 59.19 -3.40 34.42
C ARG A 682 59.70 -2.72 33.16
N PHE A 683 59.55 -1.40 33.11
CA PHE A 683 60.08 -0.56 32.04
C PHE A 683 61.46 -0.05 32.45
N THR A 684 62.47 -0.25 31.59
CA THR A 684 63.86 0.11 31.86
C THR A 684 64.43 0.96 30.75
N ILE A 685 65.02 2.10 31.10
CA ILE A 685 65.78 2.98 30.21
C ILE A 685 67.28 2.84 30.49
N LYS A 686 68.11 3.03 29.46
CA LYS A 686 69.58 2.99 29.55
C LYS A 686 70.23 4.24 28.97
N ASP A 687 71.32 4.70 29.57
CA ASP A 687 72.14 5.81 29.09
C ASP A 687 73.33 5.35 28.24
N LEU A 688 74.26 6.27 27.94
CA LEU A 688 75.47 6.02 27.16
C LEU A 688 76.51 5.16 27.90
N GLU A 689 76.49 5.16 29.22
CA GLU A 689 77.43 4.43 30.08
C GLU A 689 76.84 3.11 30.59
N ASP A 690 75.75 2.65 29.96
CA ASP A 690 74.97 1.47 30.37
C ASP A 690 74.36 1.54 31.78
N ASN A 691 74.30 2.74 32.39
CA ASN A 691 73.50 2.96 33.58
C ASN A 691 72.02 2.84 33.22
N HIS A 692 71.23 2.26 34.12
CA HIS A 692 69.80 2.04 33.89
C HIS A 692 68.93 2.58 35.01
N ALA A 693 67.74 3.04 34.63
CA ALA A 693 66.66 3.39 35.53
C ALA A 693 65.42 2.58 35.15
N SER A 694 64.71 2.05 36.13
CA SER A 694 63.53 1.22 35.90
C SER A 694 62.36 1.61 36.79
N ILE A 695 61.15 1.36 36.31
CA ILE A 695 59.90 1.50 37.07
C ILE A 695 59.00 0.30 36.80
N VAL A 696 58.32 -0.16 37.83
CA VAL A 696 57.33 -1.23 37.75
C VAL A 696 55.95 -0.61 37.60
N ILE A 697 55.16 -1.13 36.67
CA ILE A 697 53.83 -0.65 36.33
C ILE A 697 52.88 -1.85 36.37
N ASP A 698 51.74 -1.69 37.04
CA ASP A 698 50.80 -2.76 37.36
C ASP A 698 49.59 -2.72 36.43
N HIS A 699 49.13 -3.90 36.04
CA HIS A 699 47.90 -4.11 35.28
C HIS A 699 47.03 -5.14 36.00
N VAL A 700 45.82 -4.71 36.38
CA VAL A 700 44.77 -5.58 36.90
C VAL A 700 43.67 -5.67 35.84
N PHE A 701 43.28 -6.90 35.49
CA PHE A 701 42.21 -7.13 34.54
C PHE A 701 40.90 -6.50 35.05
N SER A 702 40.23 -5.76 34.17
CA SER A 702 38.92 -5.19 34.42
C SER A 702 37.87 -6.04 33.70
N PRO A 703 37.01 -6.78 34.41
CA PRO A 703 36.01 -7.64 33.78
C PRO A 703 35.00 -6.90 32.91
N TYR A 704 34.32 -7.63 32.03
CA TYR A 704 33.16 -7.12 31.32
C TYR A 704 32.00 -6.96 32.30
N LYS A 705 31.51 -5.73 32.42
CA LYS A 705 30.33 -5.46 33.25
C LYS A 705 29.11 -6.06 32.58
N LYS A 706 28.26 -6.71 33.37
CA LYS A 706 26.93 -7.14 32.92
C LYS A 706 26.13 -5.92 32.47
N ASP A 707 25.43 -6.07 31.35
CA ASP A 707 24.52 -5.04 30.85
C ASP A 707 23.38 -4.80 31.86
N LYS A 708 22.97 -3.53 31.97
CA LYS A 708 21.82 -3.19 32.83
C LYS A 708 20.54 -3.73 32.18
N PRO A 709 19.65 -4.38 32.95
CA PRO A 709 18.37 -4.83 32.43
C PRO A 709 17.52 -3.64 31.98
N TYR A 710 16.69 -3.86 30.95
CA TYR A 710 15.70 -2.87 30.53
C TYR A 710 14.61 -2.68 31.59
N SER A 711 13.94 -1.52 31.59
CA SER A 711 12.92 -1.17 32.60
C SER A 711 11.71 -2.11 32.64
N ASN A 712 11.42 -2.82 31.55
CA ASN A 712 10.33 -3.80 31.44
C ASN A 712 10.76 -5.25 31.69
N THR A 713 12.02 -5.48 32.08
CA THR A 713 12.56 -6.82 32.37
C THR A 713 11.99 -7.34 33.69
N ILE A 714 11.38 -8.53 33.65
CA ILE A 714 10.85 -9.25 34.81
C ILE A 714 11.97 -10.08 35.46
N ALA A 715 12.73 -10.80 34.64
CA ALA A 715 13.83 -11.65 35.09
C ALA A 715 14.89 -11.80 33.98
N SER A 716 16.10 -12.20 34.34
CA SER A 716 17.14 -12.54 33.37
C SER A 716 17.92 -13.77 33.81
N ILE A 717 18.24 -14.61 32.83
CA ILE A 717 19.13 -15.76 32.99
C ILE A 717 20.47 -15.44 32.34
N ASP A 718 21.55 -15.79 33.01
CA ASP A 718 22.91 -15.48 32.58
C ASP A 718 23.73 -16.75 32.33
N PHE A 719 24.65 -16.68 31.38
CA PHE A 719 25.71 -17.63 31.16
C PHE A 719 27.06 -16.94 31.33
N HIS A 720 27.86 -17.41 32.28
CA HIS A 720 29.19 -16.89 32.58
C HIS A 720 30.24 -17.68 31.81
N ASP A 721 30.75 -17.12 30.71
CA ASP A 721 31.84 -17.71 29.94
C ASP A 721 33.16 -17.38 30.63
N TRP A 722 33.66 -18.33 31.42
CA TRP A 722 34.89 -18.18 32.20
C TRP A 722 36.14 -17.97 31.33
N GLU A 723 36.20 -18.55 30.14
CA GLU A 723 37.36 -18.40 29.26
C GLU A 723 37.41 -16.99 28.65
N THR A 724 36.27 -16.50 28.16
CA THR A 724 36.20 -15.17 27.52
C THR A 724 35.94 -14.03 28.49
N GLN A 725 35.68 -14.36 29.76
CA GLN A 725 35.27 -13.39 30.79
C GLN A 725 34.03 -12.58 30.39
N ARG A 726 33.17 -13.13 29.52
CA ARG A 726 31.94 -12.49 29.05
C ARG A 726 30.72 -13.09 29.73
N ILE A 727 29.66 -12.30 29.81
CA ILE A 727 28.35 -12.73 30.29
C ILE A 727 27.38 -12.61 29.14
N GLN A 728 26.73 -13.72 28.80
CA GLN A 728 25.58 -13.72 27.90
C GLN A 728 24.32 -13.73 28.76
N SER A 729 23.32 -12.92 28.42
CA SER A 729 22.08 -12.82 29.18
C SER A 729 20.87 -12.94 28.25
N VAL A 730 19.85 -13.65 28.70
CA VAL A 730 18.51 -13.63 28.09
C VAL A 730 17.53 -13.02 29.07
N ASN A 731 16.81 -12.01 28.61
CA ASN A 731 15.82 -11.29 29.40
C ASN A 731 14.42 -11.88 29.15
N VAL A 732 13.64 -11.95 30.21
CA VAL A 732 12.19 -12.14 30.17
C VAL A 732 11.54 -10.84 30.54
N SER A 733 10.62 -10.37 29.70
CA SER A 733 9.98 -9.05 29.85
C SER A 733 8.46 -9.18 29.81
N LYS A 734 7.79 -8.11 30.26
CA LYS A 734 6.35 -7.97 30.02
C LYS A 734 6.08 -7.90 28.52
N GLY A 735 5.02 -8.56 28.06
CA GLY A 735 4.59 -8.51 26.67
C GLY A 735 4.39 -7.08 26.16
N THR A 736 4.67 -6.84 24.88
CA THR A 736 4.46 -5.52 24.27
C THR A 736 3.02 -5.38 23.78
N GLY A 737 2.22 -4.57 24.48
CA GLY A 737 0.81 -4.32 24.17
C GLY A 737 -0.14 -4.90 25.22
N ASP A 738 -1.37 -4.39 25.27
CA ASP A 738 -2.35 -4.71 26.32
C ASP A 738 -2.82 -6.18 26.31
N SER A 739 -2.61 -6.89 25.20
CA SER A 739 -3.06 -8.28 24.98
C SER A 739 -2.01 -9.36 25.23
N PHE A 740 -0.73 -9.00 25.45
CA PHE A 740 0.36 -9.96 25.61
C PHE A 740 0.75 -10.15 27.07
N SER A 741 0.87 -11.41 27.51
CA SER A 741 1.17 -11.72 28.90
C SER A 741 2.67 -11.67 29.19
N ILE A 742 3.53 -12.20 28.31
CA ILE A 742 4.98 -12.32 28.57
C ILE A 742 5.79 -12.41 27.27
N SER A 743 7.06 -11.98 27.29
CA SER A 743 8.01 -12.16 26.19
C SER A 743 9.30 -12.84 26.67
N ILE A 744 9.74 -13.87 25.95
CA ILE A 744 10.91 -14.69 26.25
C ILE A 744 11.74 -14.83 24.97
N ASN A 745 13.00 -14.36 24.99
CA ASN A 745 13.90 -14.40 23.82
C ASN A 745 13.22 -13.86 22.54
N ASP A 746 12.70 -12.64 22.63
CA ASP A 746 12.00 -11.92 21.56
C ASP A 746 10.69 -12.58 21.05
N THR A 747 10.24 -13.68 21.67
CA THR A 747 8.96 -14.33 21.37
C THR A 747 7.92 -13.93 22.41
N SER A 748 6.83 -13.29 21.97
CA SER A 748 5.72 -12.89 22.84
C SER A 748 4.62 -13.95 22.89
N TYR A 749 3.99 -14.12 24.05
CA TYR A 749 2.91 -15.07 24.29
C TYR A 749 1.67 -14.34 24.85
N ASN A 750 0.56 -14.39 24.12
CA ASN A 750 -0.77 -14.00 24.57
C ASN A 750 -1.58 -15.19 25.12
N GLU A 751 -2.78 -14.94 25.63
CA GLU A 751 -3.66 -15.99 26.18
C GLU A 751 -3.92 -17.15 25.21
N ASN A 752 -4.18 -16.87 23.93
CA ASN A 752 -4.45 -17.89 22.93
C ASN A 752 -3.21 -18.76 22.65
N GLU A 753 -2.02 -18.16 22.64
CA GLU A 753 -0.76 -18.87 22.48
C GLU A 753 -0.45 -19.74 23.69
N LEU A 754 -0.72 -19.27 24.91
CA LEU A 754 -0.58 -20.06 26.13
C LEU A 754 -1.55 -21.24 26.15
N ASN A 755 -2.83 -21.03 25.79
CA ASN A 755 -3.82 -22.11 25.67
C ASN A 755 -3.42 -23.14 24.60
N CYS A 756 -2.84 -22.69 23.48
CA CYS A 756 -2.31 -23.55 22.44
C CYS A 756 -1.16 -24.45 22.95
N LEU A 757 -0.25 -23.91 23.77
CA LEU A 757 0.81 -24.69 24.42
C LEU A 757 0.23 -25.77 25.35
N VAL A 758 -0.77 -25.43 26.16
CA VAL A 758 -1.46 -26.41 27.03
C VAL A 758 -2.09 -27.52 26.20
N TYR A 759 -2.80 -27.19 25.11
CA TYR A 759 -3.40 -28.17 24.23
C TYR A 759 -2.35 -29.13 23.63
N LYS A 760 -1.25 -28.59 23.11
CA LYS A 760 -0.15 -29.40 22.53
C LYS A 760 0.50 -30.29 23.58
N ALA A 761 0.77 -29.77 24.78
CA ALA A 761 1.31 -30.53 25.90
C ALA A 761 0.38 -31.69 26.31
N LYS A 762 -0.92 -31.42 26.44
CA LYS A 762 -1.96 -32.43 26.73
C LYS A 762 -2.02 -33.51 25.64
N LYS A 763 -1.97 -33.12 24.36
CA LYS A 763 -2.00 -34.06 23.23
C LYS A 763 -0.77 -34.97 23.18
N LEU A 764 0.40 -34.46 23.55
CA LEU A 764 1.65 -35.23 23.61
C LEU A 764 1.83 -36.01 24.93
N GLY A 765 0.96 -35.80 25.92
CA GLY A 765 1.09 -36.42 27.24
C GLY A 765 2.32 -35.94 28.02
N ILE A 766 2.74 -34.68 27.81
CA ILE A 766 3.87 -34.06 28.49
C ILE A 766 3.44 -32.82 29.27
N THR A 767 4.19 -32.46 30.30
CA THR A 767 3.92 -31.29 31.15
C THR A 767 5.06 -30.26 31.14
N GLU A 768 6.26 -30.66 30.73
CA GLU A 768 7.35 -29.77 30.34
C GLU A 768 7.35 -29.71 28.80
N TYR A 769 6.92 -28.58 28.23
CA TYR A 769 6.75 -28.40 26.80
C TYR A 769 7.82 -27.45 26.25
N ASP A 770 8.60 -27.91 25.26
CA ASP A 770 9.63 -27.09 24.60
C ASP A 770 8.99 -25.98 23.76
N LEU A 771 9.38 -24.73 24.03
CA LEU A 771 8.88 -23.56 23.32
C LEU A 771 9.46 -23.42 21.90
N GLY A 772 10.54 -24.13 21.57
CA GLY A 772 11.15 -24.10 20.24
C GLY A 772 11.84 -22.77 19.91
N ASN A 773 12.14 -21.95 20.91
CA ASN A 773 12.79 -20.65 20.78
C ASN A 773 14.27 -20.71 21.23
N SER A 774 14.91 -21.86 21.02
CA SER A 774 16.31 -22.08 21.36
C SER A 774 17.21 -21.08 20.65
N ARG A 775 18.26 -20.58 21.33
CA ARG A 775 19.22 -19.65 20.76
C ARG A 775 20.64 -20.08 21.04
N ASP A 776 21.43 -20.13 19.99
CA ASP A 776 22.88 -20.36 20.06
C ASP A 776 23.62 -19.03 20.16
N PHE A 777 24.51 -18.91 21.15
CA PHE A 777 25.40 -17.77 21.33
C PHE A 777 26.82 -18.11 20.83
N ASN A 778 26.98 -18.12 19.51
CA ASN A 778 28.26 -18.29 18.80
C ASN A 778 29.03 -19.56 19.20
N ASP A 779 28.35 -20.70 19.27
CA ASP A 779 28.92 -22.00 19.65
C ASP A 779 29.51 -22.01 21.08
N ARG A 780 29.12 -21.07 21.96
CA ARG A 780 29.58 -21.01 23.36
C ARG A 780 28.53 -21.52 24.33
N CYS A 781 27.29 -21.07 24.19
CA CYS A 781 26.18 -21.55 25.00
C CYS A 781 24.88 -21.61 24.21
N VAL A 782 23.99 -22.50 24.67
CA VAL A 782 22.65 -22.66 24.13
C VAL A 782 21.65 -22.26 25.21
N PHE A 783 20.79 -21.31 24.85
CA PHE A 783 19.58 -20.99 25.59
C PHE A 783 18.43 -21.87 25.11
N ASN A 784 17.70 -22.45 26.05
CA ASN A 784 16.42 -23.13 25.79
C ASN A 784 15.37 -22.65 26.78
N SER A 785 14.10 -22.70 26.39
CA SER A 785 13.01 -22.43 27.31
C SER A 785 11.83 -23.38 27.14
N TYR A 786 11.20 -23.68 28.26
CA TYR A 786 10.14 -24.67 28.38
C TYR A 786 8.95 -24.06 29.12
N ALA A 787 7.75 -24.29 28.61
CA ALA A 787 6.52 -24.02 29.33
C ALA A 787 6.23 -25.15 30.31
N LEU A 788 5.92 -24.79 31.56
CA LEU A 788 5.49 -25.71 32.60
C LEU A 788 3.97 -25.71 32.66
N VAL A 789 3.37 -26.83 32.29
CA VAL A 789 1.92 -26.99 32.12
C VAL A 789 1.34 -27.81 33.27
N ASP A 790 0.35 -27.23 33.95
CA ASP A 790 -0.50 -27.96 34.90
C ASP A 790 -1.64 -28.61 34.11
N SER A 791 -1.65 -29.94 34.06
CA SER A 791 -2.66 -30.73 33.34
C SER A 791 -4.05 -30.68 33.99
N VAL A 792 -4.14 -30.45 35.29
CA VAL A 792 -5.40 -30.37 36.06
C VAL A 792 -6.01 -28.99 35.94
N CYS A 793 -5.19 -27.96 36.12
CA CYS A 793 -5.60 -26.57 35.94
C CYS A 793 -5.66 -26.14 34.46
N GLN A 794 -5.17 -26.96 33.53
CA GLN A 794 -5.11 -26.70 32.09
C GLN A 794 -4.50 -25.33 31.76
N ARG A 795 -3.38 -25.00 32.40
CA ARG A 795 -2.69 -23.72 32.19
C ARG A 795 -1.18 -23.87 32.22
N VAL A 796 -0.50 -22.95 31.54
CA VAL A 796 0.92 -22.67 31.76
C VAL A 796 1.01 -21.91 33.08
N TYR A 797 1.75 -22.45 34.04
CA TYR A 797 1.93 -21.80 35.34
C TYR A 797 3.27 -21.08 35.45
N GLY A 798 4.27 -21.49 34.67
CA GLY A 798 5.56 -20.83 34.61
C GLY A 798 6.41 -21.34 33.46
N PHE A 799 7.60 -20.78 33.39
CA PHE A 799 8.59 -21.05 32.38
C PHE A 799 9.88 -21.46 33.03
N LYS A 800 10.51 -22.49 32.49
CA LYS A 800 11.86 -22.92 32.86
C LYS A 800 12.80 -22.52 31.74
N LEU A 801 13.80 -21.73 32.08
CA LEU A 801 14.85 -21.28 31.17
C LEU A 801 16.15 -21.97 31.56
N THR A 802 16.92 -22.41 30.57
CA THR A 802 18.24 -22.99 30.79
C THR A 802 19.26 -22.34 29.88
N MET A 803 20.43 -22.00 30.41
CA MET A 803 21.61 -21.70 29.60
C MET A 803 22.69 -22.74 29.91
N THR A 804 23.09 -23.47 28.87
CA THR A 804 24.05 -24.59 29.00
C THR A 804 25.19 -24.43 28.00
N PRO A 805 26.39 -24.99 28.25
CA PRO A 805 27.48 -24.93 27.29
C PRO A 805 27.09 -25.57 25.96
N HIS A 806 27.49 -24.95 24.85
CA HIS A 806 27.25 -25.52 23.54
C HIS A 806 28.04 -26.83 23.35
N ALA A 807 27.58 -27.71 22.46
CA ALA A 807 28.15 -29.04 22.28
C ALA A 807 29.61 -29.03 21.80
N SER A 808 30.07 -27.94 21.16
CA SER A 808 31.46 -27.77 20.71
C SER A 808 32.42 -27.33 21.83
N VAL A 809 31.91 -26.88 22.98
CA VAL A 809 32.73 -26.47 24.11
C VAL A 809 33.30 -27.72 24.79
N LYS A 810 34.64 -27.80 24.84
CA LYS A 810 35.35 -28.96 25.40
C LYS A 810 35.20 -29.06 26.91
N GLU A 811 35.35 -27.94 27.62
CA GLU A 811 35.26 -27.86 29.08
C GLU A 811 33.95 -27.19 29.49
N LYS A 812 33.04 -27.95 30.08
CA LYS A 812 31.72 -27.47 30.49
C LYS A 812 31.80 -26.91 31.90
N LEU A 813 32.11 -25.63 32.00
CA LEU A 813 32.44 -24.98 33.28
C LEU A 813 31.29 -24.21 33.94
N PHE A 814 30.17 -23.98 33.23
CA PHE A 814 29.05 -23.21 33.75
C PHE A 814 27.71 -23.66 33.14
N ALA A 815 26.66 -23.71 33.94
CA ALA A 815 25.29 -23.80 33.47
C ALA A 815 24.34 -23.11 34.46
N SER A 816 23.21 -22.61 33.95
CA SER A 816 22.20 -21.97 34.78
C SER A 816 20.78 -22.39 34.41
N VAL A 817 19.92 -22.39 35.42
CA VAL A 817 18.47 -22.59 35.29
C VAL A 817 17.74 -21.49 36.06
N LEU A 818 16.69 -20.96 35.43
CA LEU A 818 15.81 -19.94 36.00
C LEU A 818 14.36 -20.35 35.79
N TYR A 819 13.56 -20.17 36.82
CA TYR A 819 12.11 -20.32 36.75
C TYR A 819 11.44 -18.96 36.79
N VAL A 820 10.51 -18.72 35.87
CA VAL A 820 9.76 -17.46 35.77
C VAL A 820 8.26 -17.76 35.86
N PRO A 821 7.51 -17.14 36.78
CA PRO A 821 6.06 -17.33 36.86
C PRO A 821 5.38 -16.82 35.60
N CYS A 822 4.39 -17.56 35.11
CA CYS A 822 3.49 -17.07 34.08
C CYS A 822 2.48 -16.11 34.72
N PRO A 823 2.26 -14.91 34.17
CA PRO A 823 1.18 -14.04 34.59
C PRO A 823 -0.17 -14.76 34.52
N ASP A 824 -1.13 -14.34 35.34
CA ASP A 824 -2.49 -14.86 35.27
C ASP A 824 -3.14 -14.47 33.92
N TYR A 825 -3.82 -15.45 33.31
CA TYR A 825 -4.53 -15.31 32.05
C TYR A 825 -5.80 -16.17 32.04
N GLY A 826 -6.76 -15.81 31.19
CA GLY A 826 -8.08 -16.43 31.15
C GLY A 826 -9.01 -16.05 32.30
N SER A 827 -10.23 -16.57 32.25
CA SER A 827 -11.31 -16.15 33.16
C SER A 827 -11.17 -16.66 34.61
N LEU A 828 -10.28 -17.63 34.88
CA LEU A 828 -9.93 -18.17 36.21
C LEU A 828 -11.10 -18.30 37.22
N THR A 829 -12.29 -18.71 36.75
CA THR A 829 -13.52 -18.68 37.55
C THR A 829 -13.66 -19.88 38.48
N VAL A 830 -13.13 -21.03 38.09
CA VAL A 830 -13.26 -22.30 38.84
C VAL A 830 -11.89 -22.72 39.36
N THR A 831 -11.85 -23.05 40.65
CA THR A 831 -10.64 -23.46 41.36
C THR A 831 -10.41 -24.98 41.26
N ARG A 832 -9.17 -25.41 41.04
CA ARG A 832 -8.74 -26.82 40.97
C ARG A 832 -7.43 -27.05 41.73
N PRO A 833 -7.12 -28.29 42.16
CA PRO A 833 -5.85 -28.58 42.84
C PRO A 833 -4.67 -28.41 41.89
N ARG A 834 -3.60 -27.74 42.36
CA ARG A 834 -2.35 -27.52 41.60
C ARG A 834 -1.60 -28.83 41.38
N THR A 835 -1.05 -29.02 40.18
CA THR A 835 -0.14 -30.12 39.85
C THR A 835 1.08 -29.59 39.12
N TYR A 836 2.28 -29.84 39.67
CA TYR A 836 3.54 -29.44 39.04
C TYR A 836 3.87 -30.30 37.82
N ALA A 837 4.53 -29.69 36.84
CA ALA A 837 5.04 -30.38 35.68
C ALA A 837 6.14 -31.39 36.08
N VAL A 838 6.13 -32.57 35.45
CA VAL A 838 7.25 -33.51 35.49
C VAL A 838 8.35 -32.99 34.57
N GLU A 839 9.41 -32.46 35.17
CA GLU A 839 10.58 -31.95 34.46
C GLU A 839 11.50 -33.10 34.02
N LYS A 840 11.90 -33.10 32.75
CA LYS A 840 12.80 -34.08 32.15
C LYS A 840 14.17 -33.49 31.84
N VAL A 841 14.23 -32.20 31.53
CA VAL A 841 15.48 -31.51 31.19
C VAL A 841 16.23 -31.15 32.48
N VAL A 842 17.41 -31.73 32.69
CA VAL A 842 18.26 -31.42 33.86
C VAL A 842 19.48 -30.64 33.39
N LEU A 843 20.06 -29.83 34.28
CA LEU A 843 21.36 -29.22 34.00
C LEU A 843 22.41 -30.30 33.72
N PRO A 844 23.32 -30.07 32.75
CA PRO A 844 24.37 -31.03 32.44
C PRO A 844 25.34 -31.19 33.60
N GLU A 845 25.98 -32.36 33.70
CA GLU A 845 27.16 -32.52 34.55
C GLU A 845 28.28 -31.59 34.04
N LEU A 846 28.86 -30.84 34.96
CA LEU A 846 29.94 -29.89 34.69
C LEU A 846 31.28 -30.50 35.08
N ASP A 847 32.34 -30.10 34.37
CA ASP A 847 33.70 -30.56 34.67
C ASP A 847 34.20 -30.00 36.01
N LEU A 848 35.12 -30.73 36.65
CA LEU A 848 35.75 -30.29 37.89
C LEU A 848 36.52 -28.99 37.65
N ILE A 849 36.16 -27.97 38.42
CA ILE A 849 36.76 -26.65 38.34
C ILE A 849 38.12 -26.68 39.07
N PRO A 850 39.23 -26.34 38.40
CA PRO A 850 40.48 -26.08 39.11
C PRO A 850 40.30 -24.85 40.00
N GLU A 851 40.58 -24.97 41.30
CA GLU A 851 40.60 -23.80 42.19
C GLU A 851 41.61 -22.78 41.64
N PRO A 852 41.19 -21.52 41.39
CA PRO A 852 42.13 -20.51 40.92
C PRO A 852 43.18 -20.27 42.01
N ASP A 853 44.45 -20.21 41.58
CA ASP A 853 45.56 -19.84 42.44
C ASP A 853 45.39 -18.39 42.92
N ASN A 854 45.06 -18.23 44.21
CA ASN A 854 44.53 -17.02 44.85
C ASN A 854 45.57 -15.92 45.13
N VAL A 855 46.75 -15.95 44.49
CA VAL A 855 47.78 -14.91 44.71
C VAL A 855 47.50 -13.70 43.82
N PHE A 856 46.80 -12.71 44.38
CA PHE A 856 46.43 -11.47 43.68
C PHE A 856 47.38 -10.29 43.94
N ASP A 857 48.26 -10.35 44.94
CA ASP A 857 49.33 -9.36 45.15
C ASP A 857 50.60 -9.99 45.77
N ASP A 858 51.75 -9.31 45.62
CA ASP A 858 53.02 -9.70 46.22
C ASP A 858 53.94 -8.48 46.52
N THR A 859 54.95 -8.69 47.38
CA THR A 859 55.86 -7.65 47.85
C THR A 859 57.22 -7.61 47.14
N ILE A 860 57.35 -8.33 46.01
CA ILE A 860 58.65 -8.58 45.35
C ILE A 860 59.28 -7.28 44.84
N ASP A 861 58.46 -6.33 44.38
CA ASP A 861 58.91 -5.05 43.83
C ASP A 861 58.94 -3.89 44.85
N ASP A 862 58.54 -4.13 46.11
CA ASP A 862 58.36 -3.10 47.14
C ASP A 862 59.68 -2.59 47.73
N THR A 863 60.80 -3.26 47.44
CA THR A 863 62.11 -2.95 48.02
C THR A 863 62.68 -1.60 47.56
N VAL A 864 62.98 -0.74 48.53
CA VAL A 864 63.75 0.51 48.38
C VAL A 864 65.11 0.28 49.05
N GLU A 865 66.14 -0.13 48.30
CA GLU A 865 67.51 -0.06 48.82
C GLU A 865 68.10 1.31 48.46
N ALA A 866 68.40 2.10 49.50
CA ALA A 866 69.19 3.31 49.35
C ALA A 866 70.62 2.93 48.93
N PRO A 867 71.25 3.66 48.00
CA PRO A 867 72.63 3.37 47.62
C PRO A 867 73.56 3.67 48.80
N THR A 868 74.28 2.63 49.24
CA THR A 868 75.26 2.66 50.33
C THR A 868 76.39 3.64 49.99
N THR A 869 76.53 4.69 50.78
CA THR A 869 77.64 5.63 50.69
C THR A 869 78.94 4.98 51.17
N THR A 870 79.80 4.55 50.25
CA THR A 870 81.22 4.32 50.57
C THR A 870 81.99 5.63 50.51
N SER A 871 82.10 6.30 51.65
CA SER A 871 83.08 7.38 51.86
C SER A 871 84.48 6.83 51.70
N THR A 872 85.22 7.33 50.71
CA THR A 872 86.69 7.22 50.69
C THR A 872 87.26 8.60 50.94
N VAL A 873 87.82 8.78 52.12
CA VAL A 873 88.58 9.96 52.54
C VAL A 873 89.95 9.90 51.88
N VAL A 874 90.33 10.93 51.11
CA VAL A 874 91.72 11.38 51.02
C VAL A 874 91.78 12.90 51.00
N SER A 875 92.61 13.41 51.90
CA SER A 875 92.78 14.79 52.33
C SER A 875 93.72 15.63 51.45
N ALA A 876 93.68 16.95 51.71
CA ALA A 876 94.66 18.01 51.40
C ALA A 876 94.58 18.66 50.00
N GLY A 877 94.51 19.99 49.86
CA GLY A 877 94.44 21.05 50.86
C GLY A 877 94.44 22.46 50.24
N ILE A 878 94.16 23.43 51.13
CA ILE A 878 94.64 24.82 51.16
C ILE A 878 93.84 25.90 50.37
N ALA A 879 93.17 26.72 51.20
CA ALA A 879 92.94 28.18 51.16
C ALA A 879 92.25 28.81 49.93
N GLY A 880 91.25 29.68 50.04
CA GLY A 880 90.59 30.32 51.18
C GLY A 880 89.60 31.37 50.63
N GLY A 881 88.59 31.75 51.41
CA GLY A 881 87.73 32.90 51.10
C GLY A 881 86.24 32.66 51.33
N ASN A 882 85.77 33.04 52.52
CA ASN A 882 84.36 33.08 52.92
C ASN A 882 83.47 33.88 51.96
N SER A 883 82.35 33.29 51.56
CA SER A 883 81.03 33.94 51.55
C SER A 883 79.95 32.88 51.61
N THR A 884 79.53 32.56 52.83
CA THR A 884 78.28 31.87 53.12
C THR A 884 77.11 32.77 52.74
N VAL A 885 76.46 32.50 51.61
CA VAL A 885 75.08 32.91 51.37
C VAL A 885 74.24 31.66 51.48
N GLY A 886 73.65 31.46 52.66
CA GLY A 886 72.53 30.55 52.82
C GLY A 886 71.35 31.13 52.07
N ILE A 887 70.91 30.46 51.00
CA ILE A 887 69.61 30.75 50.38
C ILE A 887 68.58 29.97 51.19
N ASP A 888 67.82 30.73 51.96
CA ASP A 888 66.77 30.27 52.86
C ASP A 888 65.61 29.65 52.06
N GLY A 889 65.28 28.38 52.35
CA GLY A 889 64.21 27.63 51.67
C GLY A 889 62.81 28.21 51.86
N ALA A 890 62.64 29.16 52.78
CA ALA A 890 61.41 29.90 53.00
C ALA A 890 61.12 30.96 51.90
N ALA A 891 62.13 31.52 51.24
CA ALA A 891 61.94 32.57 50.24
C ALA A 891 61.45 32.04 48.88
N ILE A 892 61.81 30.80 48.52
CA ILE A 892 61.35 30.15 47.28
C ILE A 892 59.90 29.66 47.42
N GLY A 893 59.50 29.19 48.61
CA GLY A 893 58.11 28.82 48.91
C GLY A 893 57.17 30.02 48.88
N ALA A 894 57.62 31.19 49.36
CA ALA A 894 56.83 32.42 49.34
C ALA A 894 56.63 32.99 47.92
N ALA A 895 57.67 32.94 47.06
CA ALA A 895 57.59 33.45 45.68
C ALA A 895 56.76 32.56 44.72
N VAL A 896 56.77 31.24 44.93
CA VAL A 896 55.90 30.31 44.19
C VAL A 896 54.46 30.36 44.70
N GLY A 897 54.27 30.57 46.01
CA GLY A 897 52.96 30.77 46.62
C GLY A 897 52.25 32.01 46.13
N THR A 898 52.93 33.17 46.05
CA THR A 898 52.33 34.41 45.54
C THR A 898 52.04 34.36 44.04
N ALA A 899 52.95 33.79 43.23
CA ALA A 899 52.73 33.66 41.79
C ALA A 899 51.60 32.66 41.43
N LEU A 900 51.38 31.63 42.25
CA LEU A 900 50.26 30.70 42.10
C LEU A 900 48.95 31.31 42.59
N SER A 901 48.97 32.07 43.68
CA SER A 901 47.79 32.78 44.19
C SER A 901 47.32 33.88 43.24
N GLU A 902 48.23 34.65 42.63
CA GLU A 902 47.90 35.63 41.59
C GLU A 902 47.33 34.97 40.34
N ARG A 903 47.86 33.81 39.93
CA ARG A 903 47.31 33.04 38.79
C ARG A 903 45.95 32.43 39.09
N MET A 904 45.71 31.94 40.31
CA MET A 904 44.39 31.44 40.70
C MET A 904 43.36 32.56 40.80
N SER A 905 43.71 33.70 41.40
CA SER A 905 42.83 34.87 41.45
C SER A 905 42.51 35.41 40.04
N ALA A 906 43.49 35.42 39.13
CA ALA A 906 43.25 35.81 37.73
C ALA A 906 42.39 34.79 36.94
N ILE A 907 42.36 33.52 37.36
CA ILE A 907 41.48 32.50 36.78
C ILE A 907 40.07 32.63 37.36
N GLU A 908 39.93 32.88 38.66
CA GLU A 908 38.65 33.14 39.32
C GLU A 908 37.98 34.40 38.75
N ASP A 909 38.72 35.51 38.60
CA ASP A 909 38.25 36.74 37.95
C ASP A 909 37.82 36.54 36.49
N LYS A 910 38.44 35.59 35.78
CA LYS A 910 38.04 35.23 34.42
C LYS A 910 36.80 34.35 34.44
N LEU A 911 36.71 33.40 35.35
CA LEU A 911 35.56 32.52 35.49
C LEU A 911 34.31 33.31 35.88
N GLU A 912 34.44 34.26 36.80
CA GLU A 912 33.35 35.13 37.26
C GLU A 912 32.88 36.06 36.13
N ARG A 913 33.80 36.66 35.36
CA ARG A 913 33.44 37.42 34.15
C ARG A 913 32.76 36.57 33.09
N THR A 914 33.16 35.31 32.94
CA THR A 914 32.52 34.40 31.98
C THR A 914 31.13 34.00 32.45
N ALA A 915 30.94 33.81 33.77
CA ALA A 915 29.65 33.53 34.37
C ALA A 915 28.68 34.72 34.24
N SER A 916 29.11 35.95 34.56
CA SER A 916 28.28 37.14 34.36
C SER A 916 27.92 37.38 32.89
N ALA A 917 28.86 37.16 31.96
CA ALA A 917 28.57 37.28 30.52
C ALA A 917 27.55 36.23 30.05
N LEU A 918 27.55 35.03 30.65
CA LEU A 918 26.58 33.98 30.36
C LEU A 918 25.20 34.32 30.93
N GLU A 919 25.15 34.89 32.14
CA GLU A 919 23.91 35.36 32.76
C GLU A 919 23.28 36.52 31.98
N ASP A 920 24.09 37.47 31.51
CA ASP A 920 23.64 38.57 30.65
C ASP A 920 23.10 38.05 29.31
N LEU A 921 23.77 37.04 28.72
CA LEU A 921 23.29 36.39 27.49
C LEU A 921 21.93 35.70 27.72
N VAL A 922 21.77 35.02 28.86
CA VAL A 922 20.50 34.38 29.25
C VAL A 922 19.41 35.42 29.49
N ALA A 923 19.74 36.57 30.08
CA ALA A 923 18.80 37.67 30.27
C ALA A 923 18.35 38.29 28.93
N ILE A 924 19.27 38.48 27.98
CA ILE A 924 18.96 38.95 26.63
C ILE A 924 18.07 37.95 25.88
N LEU A 925 18.37 36.65 25.98
CA LEU A 925 17.56 35.58 25.38
C LEU A 925 16.15 35.55 25.98
N LYS A 926 16.00 35.68 27.29
CA LYS A 926 14.69 35.78 27.95
C LYS A 926 13.91 37.01 27.48
N HIS A 927 14.58 38.14 27.28
CA HIS A 927 13.94 39.36 26.79
C HIS A 927 13.51 39.23 25.31
N LEU A 928 14.31 38.59 24.45
CA LEU A 928 13.98 38.33 23.05
C LEU A 928 12.78 37.37 22.89
N VAL A 929 12.71 36.35 23.76
CA VAL A 929 11.58 35.42 23.81
C VAL A 929 10.32 36.12 24.32
N ALA A 930 10.43 37.05 25.27
CA ALA A 930 9.30 37.84 25.75
C ALA A 930 8.76 38.84 24.71
N THR A 931 9.63 39.41 23.86
CA THR A 931 9.21 40.35 22.80
C THR A 931 8.67 39.68 21.54
N THR A 932 8.94 38.39 21.33
CA THR A 932 8.40 37.62 20.19
C THR A 932 7.08 36.90 20.51
N GLY A 933 6.68 36.84 21.77
CA GLY A 933 5.39 36.28 22.21
C GLY A 933 4.21 37.24 22.26
N ASN A 934 4.37 38.50 21.82
CA ASN A 934 3.32 39.54 21.79
C ASN A 934 3.17 40.20 20.40
N ALA A 935 3.44 39.45 19.32
CA ALA A 935 3.11 39.83 17.95
C ALA A 935 2.16 38.82 17.32
#